data_AF-A0A067DXZ4-F1
#
_entry.id   AF-A0A067DXZ4-F1
#
_cell.length_a   1.000
_cell.length_b   1.000
_cell.length_c   1.000
_cell.angle_alpha   90.00
_cell.angle_beta   90.00
_cell.angle_gamma   90.00
#
_symmetry.space_group_name_H-M   'P 1'
#
loop_
_entity.id
_entity.type
_entity.pdbx_description
1 polymer ?
#
loop_
_entity_poly.entity_id
_entity_poly.type
_entity_poly.pdbx_seq_one_letter_code
_entity_poly.pdbx_strand_id
1 'polypeptide(L)'
;MPRLWSAEQPNLYTLVVILKHASGPVVDCESCLVGIRQVSKAPKQLLVNGNPVVIRGVNRHEHHPRVGKTNIESCMVKDLVLMKQNNINAVRNSHYPQHPRWYELCDLFGLYMIDEANIETHGFYFSEHLKHPTMEPSWAAAMMDRVIGMVERDKNHASIICWSLGNEAGHGPNHSAAAGWIRGKDPSRLLHYEGGGSRTPSTDIVCPMYMRVWDIVMIAKDPTETRPLILYSHAMGNSNGNIHEYWEAIDSTFGLQGGFIWDWVDQGLLRELADGTKHWAYGGDFGDTPNDLNFCLNGLLWPDRTPHPALHEVKYVYQAIKVSLKKGTLKISNTNFFETTQGLEFSWVAHGDGYKLGFGILSLPLIKPHSNYEIELKSSPWYSQWNSCSAEEIFLTVTAKLMNSTRWAEAGHVISTAQVQLPSKRERLPHVIRTGDAIILQENLGNTIQLSHQNSWEIKFDIQTGAVESWKVEGVSVMKRGIFPCFWRAPTDNDKGGGESSYYSRWRAAGIDSLVFLTKSCSIQNVTDYFVKIRVVYDGTPRVDMSSLTKLEKAKALFEIVIDYTIYGSGNVIVECNFKPNTSDLPPLPRVGVEFHLEQSMDKIKFYGRGPFECYPDRKAAAHVDVYEQIVGDMHVPYIVPGECAARADVRWVTFQNKEGIGIYASMYSSSPPMQLNASYYTTTELDRATHNEQLVKEDKIEVHLDHKHMGLGGDDSWTPCVHDKYLVPAVAYSFSIRLSPLTAATSGYGIYKSQMQN
;
A
#
# COMPACT_ATOMS: atom_id res chain seq x y z
N MET A 1 25.29 36.63 -7.37
CA MET A 1 25.26 35.29 -6.74
C MET A 1 24.62 34.32 -7.72
N PRO A 2 25.20 33.13 -7.97
CA PRO A 2 24.62 32.17 -8.90
C PRO A 2 23.29 31.64 -8.37
N ARG A 3 22.35 31.33 -9.26
CA ARG A 3 21.21 30.46 -8.94
C ARG A 3 21.72 29.05 -8.71
N LEU A 4 21.41 28.46 -7.55
CA LEU A 4 21.91 27.16 -7.14
C LEU A 4 21.03 26.03 -7.70
N TRP A 5 21.64 24.88 -7.97
CA TRP A 5 20.95 23.65 -8.35
C TRP A 5 20.49 22.88 -7.11
N SER A 6 19.26 22.38 -7.14
CA SER A 6 18.71 21.39 -6.21
C SER A 6 17.61 20.58 -6.93
N ALA A 7 17.13 19.49 -6.31
CA ALA A 7 16.00 18.73 -6.86
C ALA A 7 14.68 19.53 -6.91
N GLU A 8 14.57 20.58 -6.08
CA GLU A 8 13.44 21.52 -6.10
C GLU A 8 13.65 22.57 -7.20
N GLN A 9 14.86 23.14 -7.30
CA GLN A 9 15.22 24.20 -8.25
C GLN A 9 16.39 23.76 -9.14
N PRO A 10 16.14 23.03 -10.25
CA PRO A 10 17.18 22.48 -11.11
C PRO A 10 17.78 23.55 -12.05
N ASN A 11 18.38 24.59 -11.48
CA ASN A 11 19.04 25.66 -12.22
C ASN A 11 20.33 25.12 -12.87
N LEU A 12 20.41 25.22 -14.20
CA LEU A 12 21.56 24.77 -14.97
C LEU A 12 22.15 25.94 -15.78
N TYR A 13 23.45 25.85 -16.03
CA TYR A 13 24.21 26.70 -16.93
C TYR A 13 24.85 25.85 -18.01
N THR A 14 25.24 26.45 -19.13
CA THR A 14 26.02 25.77 -20.16
C THR A 14 27.48 26.15 -20.01
N LEU A 15 28.34 25.15 -19.78
CA LEU A 15 29.79 25.31 -19.86
C LEU A 15 30.23 24.94 -21.28
N VAL A 16 30.98 25.83 -21.94
CA VAL A 16 31.56 25.59 -23.26
C VAL A 16 33.08 25.66 -23.14
N VAL A 17 33.76 24.59 -23.54
CA VAL A 17 35.23 24.49 -23.54
C VAL A 17 35.70 24.49 -24.99
N ILE A 18 36.46 25.53 -25.36
CA ILE A 18 36.95 25.71 -26.72
C ILE A 18 38.47 25.55 -26.73
N LEU A 19 38.96 24.55 -27.44
CA LEU A 19 40.38 24.42 -27.74
C LEU A 19 40.70 25.25 -28.98
N LYS A 20 41.64 26.18 -28.86
CA LYS A 20 42.07 27.05 -29.97
C LYS A 20 43.55 26.89 -30.22
N HIS A 21 43.95 26.96 -31.49
CA HIS A 21 45.34 27.15 -31.85
C HIS A 21 45.79 28.55 -31.39
N ALA A 22 47.07 28.71 -31.06
CA ALA A 22 47.62 29.99 -30.62
C ALA A 22 47.40 31.14 -31.63
N SER A 23 47.23 30.81 -32.92
CA SER A 23 46.92 31.78 -33.99
C SER A 23 45.45 32.22 -34.05
N GLY A 24 44.56 31.67 -33.22
CA GLY A 24 43.15 32.06 -33.14
C GLY A 24 42.08 31.06 -33.63
N PRO A 25 42.33 30.16 -34.62
CA PRO A 25 41.34 29.18 -35.07
C PRO A 25 40.93 28.18 -33.97
N VAL A 26 39.65 27.80 -33.98
CA VAL A 26 39.10 26.72 -33.14
C VAL A 26 39.57 25.38 -33.68
N VAL A 27 40.10 24.54 -32.79
CA VAL A 27 40.48 23.15 -33.04
C VAL A 27 39.34 22.23 -32.64
N ASP A 28 38.76 22.47 -31.46
CA ASP A 28 37.70 21.64 -30.90
C ASP A 28 36.79 22.46 -29.97
N CYS A 29 35.56 22.00 -29.79
CA CYS A 29 34.56 22.65 -28.96
C CYS A 29 33.63 21.62 -28.33
N GLU A 30 33.65 21.56 -27.00
CA GLU A 30 32.79 20.69 -26.21
C GLU A 30 31.87 21.51 -25.30
N SER A 31 30.72 20.94 -24.92
CA SER A 31 29.82 21.59 -23.99
C SER A 31 29.09 20.61 -23.08
N CYS A 32 28.75 21.06 -21.87
CA CYS A 32 27.91 20.32 -20.95
C CYS A 32 27.02 21.25 -20.12
N LEU A 33 25.96 20.69 -19.54
CA LEU A 33 25.16 21.37 -18.54
C LEU A 33 25.84 21.25 -17.17
N VAL A 34 25.86 22.35 -16.42
CA VAL A 34 26.45 22.42 -15.08
C VAL A 34 25.46 23.02 -14.10
N GLY A 35 25.26 22.33 -12.97
CA GLY A 35 24.47 22.83 -11.84
C GLY A 35 25.38 23.29 -10.71
N ILE A 36 25.25 24.54 -10.28
CA ILE A 36 26.06 25.06 -9.17
C ILE A 36 25.42 24.62 -7.86
N ARG A 37 26.02 23.65 -7.19
CA ARG A 37 25.58 23.17 -5.87
C ARG A 37 26.76 22.80 -4.97
N GLN A 38 26.52 22.76 -3.67
CA GLN A 38 27.45 22.20 -2.71
C GLN A 38 26.81 20.99 -2.04
N VAL A 39 27.54 19.87 -2.00
CA VAL A 39 27.19 18.73 -1.15
C VAL A 39 28.23 18.65 -0.04
N SER A 40 27.78 18.48 1.19
CA SER A 40 28.65 18.40 2.36
C SER A 40 28.03 17.53 3.44
N LYS A 41 28.81 17.19 4.47
CA LYS A 41 28.31 16.47 5.65
C LYS A 41 28.44 17.31 6.92
N ALA A 42 27.49 17.11 7.81
CA ALA A 42 27.51 17.57 9.21
C ALA A 42 27.12 16.38 10.11
N PRO A 43 27.29 16.48 11.44
CA PRO A 43 26.88 15.40 12.34
C PRO A 43 25.43 14.95 12.09
N LYS A 44 25.29 13.67 11.72
CA LYS A 44 24.05 12.98 11.34
C LYS A 44 23.30 13.61 10.16
N GLN A 45 23.98 14.37 9.29
CA GLN A 45 23.31 15.08 8.19
C GLN A 45 24.15 15.10 6.89
N LEU A 46 23.55 14.64 5.80
CA LEU A 46 23.91 14.99 4.43
C LEU A 46 23.27 16.33 4.10
N LEU A 47 24.06 17.27 3.61
CA LEU A 47 23.63 18.62 3.27
C LEU A 47 23.75 18.88 1.77
N VAL A 48 22.73 19.51 1.18
CA VAL A 48 22.80 20.14 -0.15
C VAL A 48 22.60 21.64 0.05
N ASN A 49 23.54 22.45 -0.45
CA ASN A 49 23.53 23.91 -0.30
C ASN A 49 23.29 24.36 1.16
N GLY A 50 23.94 23.66 2.11
CA GLY A 50 23.83 23.91 3.55
C GLY A 50 22.57 23.37 4.24
N ASN A 51 21.68 22.68 3.51
CA ASN A 51 20.39 22.22 4.03
C ASN A 51 20.31 20.68 4.13
N PRO A 52 19.76 20.11 5.22
CA PRO A 52 19.71 18.67 5.45
C PRO A 52 18.57 17.99 4.70
N VAL A 53 18.69 17.93 3.37
CA VAL A 53 17.64 17.40 2.48
C VAL A 53 17.18 16.00 2.89
N VAL A 54 15.88 15.73 2.73
CA VAL A 54 15.28 14.41 2.98
C VAL A 54 15.13 13.67 1.65
N ILE A 55 15.68 12.47 1.58
CA ILE A 55 15.68 11.62 0.40
C ILE A 55 14.35 10.87 0.30
N ARG A 56 13.57 11.22 -0.72
CA ARG A 56 12.31 10.59 -1.12
C ARG A 56 12.59 9.80 -2.39
N GLY A 57 13.26 8.67 -2.22
CA GLY A 57 13.95 7.98 -3.30
C GLY A 57 13.28 6.67 -3.74
N VAL A 58 13.66 6.22 -4.94
CA VAL A 58 13.40 4.87 -5.44
C VAL A 58 14.66 4.28 -6.06
N ASN A 59 14.82 2.96 -5.97
CA ASN A 59 15.77 2.22 -6.78
C ASN A 59 15.19 2.07 -8.18
N ARG A 60 16.03 2.18 -9.21
CA ARG A 60 15.60 2.02 -10.60
C ARG A 60 16.55 1.11 -11.34
N HIS A 61 16.03 0.00 -11.87
CA HIS A 61 16.68 -0.75 -12.94
C HIS A 61 16.34 -0.19 -14.33
N GLU A 62 17.29 -0.32 -15.26
CA GLU A 62 17.02 -0.09 -16.68
C GLU A 62 16.25 -1.29 -17.25
N HIS A 63 14.92 -1.18 -17.34
CA HIS A 63 14.06 -2.27 -17.80
C HIS A 63 12.97 -1.80 -18.75
N HIS A 64 12.80 -2.53 -19.86
CA HIS A 64 11.70 -2.37 -20.78
C HIS A 64 11.05 -3.73 -21.05
N PRO A 65 9.71 -3.86 -20.91
CA PRO A 65 9.01 -5.14 -21.04
C PRO A 65 9.21 -5.89 -22.37
N ARG A 66 9.54 -5.18 -23.44
CA ARG A 66 9.70 -5.78 -24.79
C ARG A 66 11.13 -5.90 -25.29
N VAL A 67 12.05 -5.07 -24.79
CA VAL A 67 13.43 -4.98 -25.31
C VAL A 67 14.47 -5.24 -24.21
N GLY A 68 14.02 -5.79 -23.09
CA GLY A 68 14.86 -6.13 -21.94
C GLY A 68 15.54 -4.90 -21.37
N LYS A 69 16.87 -4.93 -21.33
CA LYS A 69 17.71 -3.86 -20.76
C LYS A 69 18.04 -2.74 -21.78
N THR A 70 17.47 -2.78 -22.98
CA THR A 70 17.66 -1.70 -23.97
C THR A 70 16.92 -0.44 -23.53
N ASN A 71 17.63 0.67 -23.48
CA ASN A 71 17.11 1.93 -22.98
C ASN A 71 16.52 2.81 -24.09
N ILE A 72 15.35 3.39 -23.82
CA ILE A 72 14.64 4.30 -24.71
C ILE A 72 14.43 5.61 -23.96
N GLU A 73 14.87 6.73 -24.54
CA GLU A 73 14.78 8.05 -23.88
C GLU A 73 13.34 8.40 -23.46
N SER A 74 12.34 8.08 -24.28
CA SER A 74 10.94 8.33 -23.92
C SER A 74 10.50 7.57 -22.66
N CYS A 75 11.06 6.39 -22.39
CA CYS A 75 10.80 5.64 -21.16
C CYS A 75 11.50 6.28 -19.96
N MET A 76 12.74 6.78 -20.13
CA MET A 76 13.42 7.56 -19.09
C MET A 76 12.62 8.81 -18.72
N VAL A 77 12.14 9.56 -19.72
CA VAL A 77 11.31 10.75 -19.49
C VAL A 77 10.00 10.38 -18.81
N LYS A 78 9.34 9.28 -19.22
CA LYS A 78 8.12 8.78 -18.55
C LYS A 78 8.39 8.44 -17.08
N ASP A 79 9.49 7.75 -16.79
CA ASP A 79 9.90 7.43 -15.43
C ASP A 79 10.10 8.72 -14.60
N LEU A 80 10.85 9.70 -15.11
CA LEU A 80 11.10 10.97 -14.42
C LEU A 80 9.83 11.78 -14.15
N VAL A 81 8.93 11.86 -15.14
CA VAL A 81 7.64 12.53 -15.01
C VAL A 81 6.82 11.88 -13.90
N LEU A 82 6.68 10.55 -13.93
CA LEU A 82 5.93 9.81 -12.93
C LEU A 82 6.56 9.92 -11.54
N MET A 83 7.89 9.88 -11.42
CA MET A 83 8.60 10.09 -10.15
C MET A 83 8.24 11.47 -9.56
N LYS A 84 8.42 12.55 -10.33
CA LYS A 84 8.12 13.91 -9.86
C LYS A 84 6.64 14.10 -9.52
N GLN A 85 5.73 13.52 -10.31
CA GLN A 85 4.29 13.56 -10.06
C GLN A 85 3.86 12.85 -8.77
N ASN A 86 4.69 11.93 -8.27
CA ASN A 86 4.48 11.16 -7.05
C ASN A 86 5.46 11.57 -5.93
N ASN A 87 5.92 12.82 -5.94
CA ASN A 87 6.73 13.43 -4.88
C ASN A 87 8.12 12.80 -4.66
N ILE A 88 8.59 11.97 -5.60
CA ILE A 88 9.95 11.39 -5.58
C ILE A 88 10.94 12.48 -5.97
N ASN A 89 12.01 12.62 -5.19
CA ASN A 89 13.07 13.61 -5.41
C ASN A 89 14.46 12.98 -5.61
N ALA A 90 14.57 11.66 -5.52
CA ALA A 90 15.85 10.97 -5.65
C ALA A 90 15.73 9.62 -6.35
N VAL A 91 16.82 9.17 -6.94
CA VAL A 91 16.95 7.84 -7.56
C VAL A 91 18.30 7.21 -7.22
N ARG A 92 18.31 5.91 -6.98
CA ARG A 92 19.54 5.10 -6.93
C ARG A 92 19.66 4.30 -8.21
N ASN A 93 20.82 4.35 -8.84
CA ASN A 93 21.15 3.62 -10.06
C ASN A 93 21.48 2.15 -9.76
N SER A 94 20.47 1.35 -9.46
CA SER A 94 20.63 -0.05 -9.05
C SER A 94 20.93 -0.96 -10.24
N HIS A 95 22.05 -1.68 -10.32
CA HIS A 95 23.25 -1.64 -9.48
C HIS A 95 24.50 -1.41 -10.33
N TYR A 96 24.42 -0.38 -11.19
CA TYR A 96 25.43 -0.09 -12.20
C TYR A 96 25.26 1.33 -12.74
N PRO A 97 26.32 1.90 -13.35
CA PRO A 97 26.19 3.19 -14.02
C PRO A 97 25.23 3.04 -15.20
N GLN A 98 24.24 3.92 -15.28
CA GLN A 98 23.17 3.84 -16.27
C GLN A 98 23.57 4.48 -17.61
N HIS A 99 22.65 4.47 -18.58
CA HIS A 99 22.83 5.12 -19.86
C HIS A 99 23.12 6.63 -19.67
N PRO A 100 24.15 7.23 -20.33
CA PRO A 100 24.58 8.62 -20.09
C PRO A 100 23.45 9.66 -20.17
N ARG A 101 22.50 9.46 -21.08
CA ARG A 101 21.32 10.32 -21.22
C ARG A 101 20.47 10.43 -19.94
N TRP A 102 20.46 9.41 -19.08
CA TRP A 102 19.74 9.42 -17.81
C TRP A 102 20.19 10.55 -16.88
N TYR A 103 21.50 10.76 -16.77
CA TYR A 103 22.10 11.77 -15.89
C TYR A 103 21.77 13.19 -16.33
N GLU A 104 21.84 13.45 -17.64
CA GLU A 104 21.44 14.74 -18.24
C GLU A 104 19.97 15.03 -17.96
N LEU A 105 19.11 14.02 -18.07
CA LEU A 105 17.69 14.17 -17.76
C LEU A 105 17.45 14.36 -16.26
N CYS A 106 18.17 13.69 -15.36
CA CYS A 106 18.07 13.90 -13.92
C CYS A 106 18.54 15.30 -13.49
N ASP A 107 19.61 15.82 -14.10
CA ASP A 107 20.06 17.21 -13.92
C ASP A 107 18.97 18.19 -14.33
N LEU A 108 18.32 17.91 -15.47
CA LEU A 108 17.30 18.73 -16.10
C LEU A 108 15.97 18.73 -15.30
N PHE A 109 15.49 17.57 -14.89
CA PHE A 109 14.23 17.39 -14.15
C PHE A 109 14.37 17.67 -12.64
N GLY A 110 15.59 17.62 -12.11
CA GLY A 110 15.88 17.81 -10.70
C GLY A 110 15.54 16.57 -9.88
N LEU A 111 16.43 15.58 -9.89
CA LEU A 111 16.50 14.51 -8.90
C LEU A 111 17.90 14.40 -8.32
N TYR A 112 17.98 14.10 -7.02
CA TYR A 112 19.21 13.64 -6.40
C TYR A 112 19.51 12.21 -6.82
N MET A 113 20.79 11.90 -7.04
CA MET A 113 21.20 10.60 -7.54
C MET A 113 22.31 10.00 -6.66
N ILE A 114 22.16 8.70 -6.39
CA ILE A 114 23.28 7.84 -6.02
C ILE A 114 23.68 7.10 -7.29
N ASP A 115 24.88 7.39 -7.79
CA ASP A 115 25.46 6.67 -8.91
C ASP A 115 26.35 5.54 -8.40
N GLU A 116 26.16 4.34 -8.93
CA GLU A 116 26.67 3.10 -8.32
C GLU A 116 27.54 2.31 -9.29
N ALA A 117 28.73 1.93 -8.83
CA ALA A 117 29.64 1.12 -9.62
C ALA A 117 29.02 -0.26 -9.89
N ASN A 118 29.27 -0.81 -11.08
CA ASN A 118 28.77 -2.12 -11.49
C ASN A 118 29.57 -3.23 -10.78
N ILE A 119 29.40 -3.39 -9.48
CA ILE A 119 30.11 -4.36 -8.65
C ILE A 119 29.08 -5.01 -7.74
N GLU A 120 28.71 -6.24 -8.08
CA GLU A 120 27.85 -7.07 -7.26
C GLU A 120 28.33 -8.52 -7.33
N THR A 121 28.56 -9.11 -6.17
CA THR A 121 29.10 -10.48 -6.05
C THR A 121 28.30 -11.30 -5.04
N HIS A 122 26.98 -11.09 -5.00
CA HIS A 122 26.06 -11.66 -4.03
C HIS A 122 26.24 -13.18 -3.88
N GLY A 123 26.39 -13.92 -4.98
CA GLY A 123 26.57 -15.38 -4.96
C GLY A 123 27.75 -15.89 -4.10
N PHE A 124 28.74 -15.05 -3.80
CA PHE A 124 29.85 -15.42 -2.92
C PHE A 124 29.47 -15.51 -1.45
N TYR A 125 28.36 -14.89 -1.01
CA TYR A 125 27.82 -15.11 0.35
C TYR A 125 27.43 -16.58 0.59
N PHE A 126 27.04 -17.29 -0.47
CA PHE A 126 26.66 -18.70 -0.42
C PHE A 126 27.82 -19.65 -0.78
N SER A 127 29.02 -19.11 -1.03
CA SER A 127 30.18 -19.86 -1.51
C SER A 127 31.34 -19.80 -0.53
N GLU A 128 31.13 -20.26 0.72
CA GLU A 128 32.10 -20.15 1.83
C GLU A 128 33.49 -20.76 1.54
N HIS A 129 33.57 -21.70 0.59
CA HIS A 129 34.82 -22.33 0.16
C HIS A 129 35.69 -21.43 -0.75
N LEU A 130 35.12 -20.33 -1.27
CA LEU A 130 35.82 -19.33 -2.08
C LEU A 130 36.05 -18.08 -1.25
N LYS A 131 37.24 -17.50 -1.36
CA LYS A 131 37.50 -16.21 -0.77
C LYS A 131 36.78 -15.11 -1.57
N HIS A 132 36.08 -14.24 -0.85
CA HIS A 132 35.27 -13.19 -1.46
C HIS A 132 36.14 -12.26 -2.34
N PRO A 133 35.73 -11.88 -3.57
CA PRO A 133 36.54 -11.06 -4.49
C PRO A 133 37.07 -9.77 -3.87
N THR A 134 36.33 -9.19 -2.93
CA THR A 134 36.66 -7.94 -2.25
C THR A 134 37.78 -8.08 -1.21
N MET A 135 38.10 -9.32 -0.84
CA MET A 135 39.22 -9.70 0.01
C MET A 135 40.44 -10.17 -0.79
N GLU A 136 40.33 -10.32 -2.11
CA GLU A 136 41.37 -10.87 -2.96
C GLU A 136 42.11 -9.80 -3.76
N PRO A 137 43.44 -9.64 -3.58
CA PRO A 137 44.21 -8.63 -4.32
C PRO A 137 44.16 -8.79 -5.85
N SER A 138 43.98 -10.01 -6.36
CA SER A 138 43.86 -10.27 -7.80
C SER A 138 42.64 -9.60 -8.44
N TRP A 139 41.59 -9.33 -7.67
CA TRP A 139 40.38 -8.62 -8.12
C TRP A 139 40.47 -7.10 -7.96
N ALA A 140 41.49 -6.58 -7.28
CA ALA A 140 41.61 -5.16 -6.96
C ALA A 140 41.58 -4.27 -8.21
N ALA A 141 42.33 -4.64 -9.25
CA ALA A 141 42.38 -3.87 -10.49
C ALA A 141 41.02 -3.81 -11.20
N ALA A 142 40.30 -4.93 -11.29
CA ALA A 142 39.00 -5.01 -11.96
C ALA A 142 37.91 -4.22 -11.21
N MET A 143 37.93 -4.26 -9.87
CA MET A 143 37.03 -3.45 -9.05
C MET A 143 37.34 -1.96 -9.16
N MET A 144 38.62 -1.59 -9.09
CA MET A 144 39.06 -0.20 -9.24
C MET A 144 38.70 0.37 -10.61
N ASP A 145 38.87 -0.40 -11.69
CA ASP A 145 38.51 0.01 -13.05
C ASP A 145 37.03 0.42 -13.17
N ARG A 146 36.13 -0.40 -12.63
CA ARG A 146 34.67 -0.12 -12.61
C ARG A 146 34.33 1.15 -11.84
N VAL A 147 35.01 1.40 -10.72
CA VAL A 147 34.82 2.60 -9.90
C VAL A 147 35.39 3.85 -10.61
N ILE A 148 36.61 3.75 -11.13
CA ILE A 148 37.29 4.85 -11.83
C ILE A 148 36.48 5.24 -13.08
N GLY A 149 36.06 4.25 -13.86
CA GLY A 149 35.29 4.45 -15.09
C GLY A 149 33.98 5.22 -14.84
N MET A 150 33.22 4.85 -13.80
CA MET A 150 32.02 5.58 -13.38
C MET A 150 32.34 7.04 -13.01
N VAL A 151 33.27 7.25 -12.07
CA VAL A 151 33.56 8.60 -11.55
C VAL A 151 34.11 9.51 -12.65
N GLU A 152 35.04 9.03 -13.48
CA GLU A 152 35.64 9.85 -14.53
C GLU A 152 34.62 10.23 -15.62
N ARG A 153 33.67 9.34 -15.92
CA ARG A 153 32.57 9.60 -16.87
C ARG A 153 31.59 10.63 -16.32
N ASP A 154 31.14 10.47 -15.08
CA ASP A 154 29.91 11.11 -14.60
C ASP A 154 30.10 12.29 -13.65
N LYS A 155 31.34 12.59 -13.21
CA LYS A 155 31.69 13.65 -12.22
C LYS A 155 31.14 15.05 -12.48
N ASN A 156 30.72 15.37 -13.71
CA ASN A 156 30.21 16.68 -14.08
C ASN A 156 28.70 16.85 -13.81
N HIS A 157 27.97 15.76 -13.53
CA HIS A 157 26.52 15.81 -13.30
C HIS A 157 26.16 16.33 -11.91
N ALA A 158 25.29 17.35 -11.87
CA ALA A 158 24.91 18.01 -10.62
C ALA A 158 24.00 17.14 -9.73
N SER A 159 23.20 16.29 -10.37
CA SER A 159 22.28 15.33 -9.76
C SER A 159 22.97 14.33 -8.85
N ILE A 160 24.19 13.91 -9.17
CA ILE A 160 24.94 12.93 -8.38
C ILE A 160 25.35 13.58 -7.07
N ILE A 161 24.78 13.14 -5.95
CA ILE A 161 25.13 13.60 -4.60
C ILE A 161 26.01 12.60 -3.84
N CYS A 162 25.95 11.32 -4.23
CA CYS A 162 26.79 10.27 -3.66
C CYS A 162 27.35 9.36 -4.77
N TRP A 163 28.57 8.87 -4.54
CA TRP A 163 29.12 7.74 -5.26
C TRP A 163 28.92 6.46 -4.46
N SER A 164 28.49 5.39 -5.11
CA SER A 164 28.41 4.08 -4.49
C SER A 164 29.41 3.08 -5.05
N LEU A 165 30.00 2.30 -4.15
CA LEU A 165 31.06 1.34 -4.48
C LEU A 165 30.53 0.03 -5.08
N GLY A 166 29.21 -0.16 -5.14
CA GLY A 166 28.56 -1.38 -5.60
C GLY A 166 27.44 -1.82 -4.66
N ASN A 167 26.95 -3.04 -4.87
CA ASN A 167 25.85 -3.64 -4.13
C ASN A 167 26.22 -5.06 -3.67
N GLU A 168 25.78 -5.47 -2.48
CA GLU A 168 25.82 -6.85 -1.98
C GLU A 168 27.11 -7.64 -2.33
N ALA A 169 28.27 -6.99 -2.08
CA ALA A 169 29.60 -7.54 -2.39
C ALA A 169 30.48 -7.64 -1.13
N GLY A 170 29.89 -7.94 0.04
CA GLY A 170 30.63 -8.05 1.30
C GLY A 170 31.39 -6.77 1.65
N HIS A 171 32.52 -6.89 2.33
CA HIS A 171 33.42 -5.76 2.56
C HIS A 171 34.87 -6.25 2.67
N GLY A 172 35.82 -5.50 2.10
CA GLY A 172 37.23 -5.89 2.12
C GLY A 172 38.17 -4.79 1.67
N PRO A 173 39.50 -5.05 1.67
CA PRO A 173 40.53 -4.07 1.30
C PRO A 173 40.31 -3.41 -0.07
N ASN A 174 39.72 -4.13 -1.04
CA ASN A 174 39.45 -3.57 -2.35
C ASN A 174 38.40 -2.44 -2.30
N HIS A 175 37.39 -2.57 -1.42
CA HIS A 175 36.43 -1.49 -1.16
C HIS A 175 37.08 -0.32 -0.42
N SER A 176 37.92 -0.59 0.58
CA SER A 176 38.65 0.46 1.29
C SER A 176 39.57 1.27 0.34
N ALA A 177 40.22 0.60 -0.61
CA ALA A 177 41.04 1.23 -1.64
C ALA A 177 40.20 2.11 -2.58
N ALA A 178 39.07 1.60 -3.08
CA ALA A 178 38.14 2.34 -3.93
C ALA A 178 37.57 3.58 -3.20
N ALA A 179 37.14 3.42 -1.94
CA ALA A 179 36.67 4.51 -1.10
C ALA A 179 37.75 5.59 -0.90
N GLY A 180 38.99 5.17 -0.62
CA GLY A 180 40.13 6.08 -0.47
C GLY A 180 40.43 6.84 -1.77
N TRP A 181 40.38 6.16 -2.91
CA TRP A 181 40.59 6.79 -4.22
C TRP A 181 39.51 7.84 -4.53
N ILE A 182 38.22 7.52 -4.35
CA ILE A 182 37.13 8.48 -4.58
C ILE A 182 37.29 9.70 -3.68
N ARG A 183 37.54 9.52 -2.37
CA ARG A 183 37.73 10.64 -1.44
C ARG A 183 38.91 11.54 -1.83
N GLY A 184 39.97 10.97 -2.40
CA GLY A 184 41.10 11.74 -2.91
C GLY A 184 40.80 12.42 -4.26
N LYS A 185 40.00 11.80 -5.12
CA LYS A 185 39.72 12.27 -6.48
C LYS A 185 38.60 13.30 -6.54
N ASP A 186 37.48 13.05 -5.86
CA ASP A 186 36.28 13.88 -5.86
C ASP A 186 35.75 14.08 -4.43
N PRO A 187 36.23 15.12 -3.72
CA PRO A 187 35.73 15.45 -2.39
C PRO A 187 34.37 16.18 -2.42
N SER A 188 33.76 16.40 -3.59
CA SER A 188 32.53 17.19 -3.74
C SER A 188 31.23 16.41 -3.51
N ARG A 189 31.33 15.09 -3.23
CA ARG A 189 30.23 14.13 -3.05
C ARG A 189 30.52 13.20 -1.87
N LEU A 190 29.47 12.59 -1.29
CA LEU A 190 29.63 11.59 -0.22
C LEU A 190 29.84 10.19 -0.81
N LEU A 191 30.36 9.27 0.01
CA LEU A 191 30.36 7.84 -0.29
C LEU A 191 29.17 7.09 0.30
N HIS A 192 28.63 6.17 -0.49
CA HIS A 192 27.57 5.22 -0.14
C HIS A 192 28.05 3.78 -0.37
N TYR A 193 28.00 2.93 0.64
CA TYR A 193 28.21 1.49 0.43
C TYR A 193 27.58 0.69 1.58
N GLU A 194 26.65 -0.18 1.22
CA GLU A 194 25.91 -1.00 2.19
C GLU A 194 26.76 -2.17 2.69
N GLY A 195 27.54 -2.82 1.82
CA GLY A 195 28.16 -4.11 2.14
C GLY A 195 29.04 -4.07 3.41
N GLY A 196 28.96 -5.16 4.18
CA GLY A 196 29.67 -5.30 5.46
C GLY A 196 28.95 -4.69 6.67
N GLY A 197 27.61 -4.68 6.66
CA GLY A 197 26.77 -4.24 7.78
C GLY A 197 26.41 -2.76 7.74
N SER A 198 26.48 -2.13 6.56
CA SER A 198 25.95 -0.80 6.22
C SER A 198 26.52 0.38 7.03
N ARG A 199 27.60 0.13 7.79
CA ARG A 199 28.23 1.08 8.73
C ARG A 199 29.77 1.06 8.68
N THR A 200 30.37 0.44 7.67
CA THR A 200 31.83 0.34 7.52
C THR A 200 32.51 1.71 7.32
N PRO A 201 33.85 1.82 7.46
CA PRO A 201 34.57 3.06 7.14
C PRO A 201 34.54 3.47 5.66
N SER A 202 34.07 2.57 4.78
CA SER A 202 33.96 2.79 3.33
C SER A 202 32.67 3.52 2.92
N THR A 203 31.83 3.90 3.89
CA THR A 203 30.62 4.70 3.66
C THR A 203 30.56 5.94 4.57
N ASP A 204 30.08 7.06 4.02
CA ASP A 204 29.80 8.29 4.77
C ASP A 204 28.34 8.38 5.24
N ILE A 205 27.51 7.41 4.85
CA ILE A 205 26.07 7.31 5.15
C ILE A 205 25.80 5.91 5.73
N VAL A 206 25.06 5.82 6.82
CA VAL A 206 24.52 4.53 7.28
C VAL A 206 23.39 4.15 6.33
N CYS A 207 23.57 3.09 5.56
CA CYS A 207 22.70 2.81 4.41
C CYS A 207 22.12 1.39 4.40
N PRO A 208 21.44 0.94 5.47
CA PRO A 208 20.99 -0.44 5.59
C PRO A 208 19.81 -0.73 4.68
N MET A 209 19.86 -1.87 4.02
CA MET A 209 18.76 -2.42 3.24
C MET A 209 17.74 -3.11 4.18
N TYR A 210 16.46 -2.74 4.03
CA TYR A 210 15.31 -3.42 4.65
C TYR A 210 15.28 -3.44 6.20
N MET A 211 16.08 -2.59 6.84
CA MET A 211 16.14 -2.52 8.29
C MET A 211 14.88 -1.89 8.89
N ARG A 212 14.33 -2.52 9.93
CA ARG A 212 13.04 -2.17 10.52
C ARG A 212 13.08 -0.86 11.31
N VAL A 213 11.91 -0.25 11.51
CA VAL A 213 11.75 1.09 12.11
C VAL A 213 12.45 1.23 13.46
N TRP A 214 12.35 0.23 14.34
CA TRP A 214 12.95 0.30 15.67
C TRP A 214 14.48 0.26 15.62
N ASP A 215 15.07 -0.48 14.69
CA ASP A 215 16.52 -0.61 14.52
C ASP A 215 17.12 0.68 13.94
N ILE A 216 16.49 1.27 12.91
CA ILE A 216 16.96 2.56 12.36
C ILE A 216 16.86 3.69 13.39
N VAL A 217 15.81 3.70 14.22
CA VAL A 217 15.65 4.69 15.30
C VAL A 217 16.71 4.48 16.38
N MET A 218 17.03 3.22 16.70
CA MET A 218 18.08 2.89 17.65
C MET A 218 19.45 3.41 17.17
N ILE A 219 19.80 3.15 15.90
CA ILE A 219 21.04 3.64 15.29
C ILE A 219 21.06 5.17 15.23
N ALA A 220 19.96 5.80 14.84
CA ALA A 220 19.88 7.26 14.78
C ALA A 220 20.07 7.92 16.16
N LYS A 221 19.65 7.26 17.24
CA LYS A 221 19.81 7.75 18.62
C LYS A 221 21.16 7.40 19.26
N ASP A 222 21.94 6.50 18.65
CA ASP A 222 23.29 6.18 19.11
C ASP A 222 24.18 7.44 19.04
N PRO A 223 24.73 7.92 20.17
CA PRO A 223 25.57 9.12 20.19
C PRO A 223 26.93 8.91 19.53
N THR A 224 27.37 7.65 19.34
CA THR A 224 28.63 7.31 18.69
C THR A 224 28.53 7.26 17.17
N GLU A 225 27.31 7.12 16.63
CA GLU A 225 27.06 7.16 15.20
C GLU A 225 26.86 8.61 14.74
N THR A 226 27.84 9.13 14.00
CA THR A 226 27.86 10.53 13.55
C THR A 226 27.39 10.71 12.12
N ARG A 227 27.07 9.64 11.40
CA ARG A 227 26.61 9.68 10.00
C ARG A 227 25.08 9.74 9.93
N PRO A 228 24.51 10.35 8.87
CA PRO A 228 23.08 10.24 8.60
C PRO A 228 22.71 8.79 8.22
N LEU A 229 21.43 8.44 8.38
CA LEU A 229 20.87 7.17 7.97
C LEU A 229 19.85 7.35 6.84
N ILE A 230 20.02 6.59 5.75
CA ILE A 230 19.15 6.56 4.58
C ILE A 230 18.88 5.09 4.22
N LEU A 231 17.62 4.64 4.23
CA LEU A 231 17.26 3.21 4.23
C LEU A 231 16.50 2.73 2.97
N TYR A 232 15.96 1.50 2.98
CA TYR A 232 15.20 0.88 1.90
C TYR A 232 13.91 0.17 2.40
N SER A 233 12.89 0.01 1.55
CA SER A 233 11.64 -0.76 1.79
C SER A 233 11.23 -1.51 0.51
N HIS A 234 10.59 -2.67 0.61
CA HIS A 234 10.33 -3.58 -0.52
C HIS A 234 8.88 -3.54 -1.05
N ALA A 235 8.68 -3.45 -2.37
CA ALA A 235 7.40 -3.19 -3.03
C ALA A 235 6.82 -4.37 -3.84
N MET A 236 7.29 -5.60 -3.61
CA MET A 236 6.85 -6.80 -4.35
C MET A 236 5.37 -7.16 -4.16
N GLY A 237 4.64 -7.20 -5.29
CA GLY A 237 3.21 -7.50 -5.31
C GLY A 237 2.39 -6.52 -4.46
N ASN A 238 1.48 -7.07 -3.65
CA ASN A 238 0.67 -6.27 -2.74
C ASN A 238 1.44 -5.96 -1.43
N SER A 239 2.31 -4.94 -1.46
CA SER A 239 3.28 -4.64 -0.38
C SER A 239 3.27 -3.17 0.07
N ASN A 240 4.38 -2.67 0.63
CA ASN A 240 4.57 -1.36 1.26
C ASN A 240 3.58 -1.05 2.39
N GLY A 241 3.14 -2.08 3.11
CA GLY A 241 2.67 -1.92 4.48
C GLY A 241 3.75 -1.30 5.37
N ASN A 242 3.33 -0.69 6.48
CA ASN A 242 4.18 -0.01 7.46
C ASN A 242 4.91 1.26 6.96
N ILE A 243 4.84 1.61 5.65
CA ILE A 243 5.64 2.72 5.10
C ILE A 243 5.39 4.06 5.82
N HIS A 244 4.15 4.30 6.27
CA HIS A 244 3.81 5.49 7.04
C HIS A 244 4.57 5.58 8.38
N GLU A 245 4.92 4.45 9.00
CA GLU A 245 5.71 4.42 10.24
C GLU A 245 7.16 4.79 10.02
N TYR A 246 7.75 4.36 8.91
CA TYR A 246 9.08 4.82 8.52
C TYR A 246 9.10 6.33 8.36
N TRP A 247 8.09 6.90 7.69
CA TRP A 247 8.03 8.36 7.49
C TRP A 247 7.72 9.13 8.77
N GLU A 248 6.91 8.58 9.67
CA GLU A 248 6.74 9.15 11.01
C GLU A 248 8.06 9.16 11.79
N ALA A 249 8.84 8.07 11.72
CA ALA A 249 10.16 8.00 12.33
C ALA A 249 11.15 8.99 11.69
N ILE A 250 11.20 9.07 10.36
CA ILE A 250 12.05 10.01 9.59
C ILE A 250 11.72 11.45 9.97
N ASP A 251 10.44 11.81 10.06
CA ASP A 251 10.00 13.16 10.39
C ASP A 251 10.32 13.56 11.85
N SER A 252 10.40 12.58 12.75
CA SER A 252 10.50 12.82 14.19
C SER A 252 11.87 12.54 14.80
N THR A 253 12.77 11.86 14.07
CA THR A 253 14.07 11.41 14.58
C THR A 253 15.22 12.07 13.84
N PHE A 254 16.00 12.89 14.56
CA PHE A 254 17.19 13.52 14.02
C PHE A 254 18.21 12.48 13.53
N GLY A 255 18.70 12.66 12.31
CA GLY A 255 19.65 11.77 11.67
C GLY A 255 19.05 10.78 10.67
N LEU A 256 17.74 10.55 10.72
CA LEU A 256 17.04 9.83 9.65
C LEU A 256 16.76 10.81 8.50
N GLN A 257 17.24 10.51 7.30
CA GLN A 257 17.11 11.39 6.12
C GLN A 257 16.42 10.71 4.94
N GLY A 258 15.51 9.78 5.20
CA GLY A 258 14.68 9.15 4.18
C GLY A 258 15.24 7.83 3.66
N GLY A 259 14.99 7.52 2.39
CA GLY A 259 15.35 6.21 1.83
C GLY A 259 15.04 6.05 0.35
N PHE A 260 15.32 4.86 -0.17
CA PHE A 260 15.03 4.41 -1.52
C PHE A 260 14.13 3.17 -1.50
N ILE A 261 12.90 3.28 -2.02
CA ILE A 261 12.02 2.10 -2.17
C ILE A 261 12.63 1.15 -3.21
N TRP A 262 12.58 -0.14 -2.93
CA TRP A 262 12.91 -1.23 -3.85
C TRP A 262 11.60 -1.80 -4.42
N ASP A 263 11.24 -1.52 -5.66
CA ASP A 263 11.89 -0.64 -6.62
C ASP A 263 10.87 0.13 -7.49
N TRP A 264 11.33 0.72 -8.59
CA TRP A 264 10.48 1.55 -9.44
C TRP A 264 9.51 0.75 -10.33
N VAL A 265 9.93 -0.34 -10.97
CA VAL A 265 9.18 -1.01 -12.05
C VAL A 265 9.42 -2.51 -12.03
N ASP A 266 8.34 -3.29 -12.06
CA ASP A 266 8.37 -4.74 -12.23
C ASP A 266 9.18 -5.15 -13.46
N GLN A 267 10.07 -6.15 -13.29
CA GLN A 267 10.94 -6.62 -14.36
C GLN A 267 10.32 -7.72 -15.23
N GLY A 268 8.99 -7.75 -15.33
CA GLY A 268 8.26 -8.67 -16.20
C GLY A 268 8.51 -8.39 -17.70
N LEU A 269 8.52 -9.45 -18.51
CA LEU A 269 8.70 -9.39 -19.95
C LEU A 269 7.41 -9.74 -20.69
N LEU A 270 7.11 -9.04 -21.78
CA LEU A 270 5.94 -9.37 -22.60
C LEU A 270 6.17 -10.72 -23.30
N ARG A 271 5.27 -11.68 -23.06
CA ARG A 271 5.23 -12.93 -23.79
C ARG A 271 3.88 -13.13 -24.44
N GLU A 272 3.90 -13.69 -25.65
CA GLU A 272 2.70 -14.08 -26.39
C GLU A 272 2.59 -15.62 -26.37
N LEU A 273 1.42 -16.12 -25.98
CA LEU A 273 1.08 -17.54 -25.95
C LEU A 273 0.66 -18.03 -27.34
N ALA A 274 0.54 -19.35 -27.50
CA ALA A 274 0.19 -19.99 -28.77
C ALA A 274 -1.21 -19.60 -29.29
N ASP A 275 -2.11 -19.18 -28.41
CA ASP A 275 -3.46 -18.68 -28.73
C ASP A 275 -3.50 -17.17 -29.03
N GLY A 276 -2.36 -16.47 -28.97
CA GLY A 276 -2.23 -15.02 -29.15
C GLY A 276 -2.44 -14.19 -27.88
N THR A 277 -2.76 -14.82 -26.75
CA THR A 277 -2.88 -14.15 -25.45
C THR A 277 -1.53 -13.58 -25.02
N LYS A 278 -1.52 -12.36 -24.47
CA LYS A 278 -0.31 -11.67 -24.01
C LYS A 278 -0.31 -11.55 -22.50
N HIS A 279 0.82 -11.87 -21.88
CA HIS A 279 1.01 -11.71 -20.45
C HIS A 279 2.39 -11.14 -20.11
N TRP A 280 2.55 -10.76 -18.84
CA TRP A 280 3.84 -10.47 -18.23
C TRP A 280 4.43 -11.77 -17.69
N ALA A 281 5.50 -12.23 -18.33
CA ALA A 281 6.27 -13.40 -17.94
C ALA A 281 7.38 -13.02 -16.95
N TYR A 282 7.74 -13.95 -16.08
CA TYR A 282 8.80 -13.84 -15.08
C TYR A 282 9.70 -15.09 -15.08
N GLY A 283 10.56 -15.27 -14.07
CA GLY A 283 11.51 -16.40 -14.00
C GLY A 283 10.83 -17.76 -14.17
N GLY A 284 11.42 -18.63 -14.98
CA GLY A 284 10.91 -19.96 -15.31
C GLY A 284 10.01 -20.01 -16.55
N ASP A 285 9.37 -18.90 -16.94
CA ASP A 285 8.52 -18.89 -18.13
C ASP A 285 9.31 -19.08 -19.42
N PHE A 286 10.61 -18.80 -19.42
CA PHE A 286 11.48 -18.93 -20.58
C PHE A 286 12.21 -20.29 -20.63
N GLY A 287 11.86 -21.21 -19.72
CA GLY A 287 12.56 -22.49 -19.56
C GLY A 287 13.92 -22.37 -18.88
N ASP A 288 14.21 -21.21 -18.28
CA ASP A 288 15.41 -20.92 -17.50
C ASP A 288 15.41 -21.70 -16.18
N THR A 289 16.53 -22.35 -15.86
CA THR A 289 16.72 -23.12 -14.63
C THR A 289 18.22 -23.11 -14.24
N PRO A 290 18.57 -22.76 -12.98
CA PRO A 290 17.68 -22.29 -11.92
C PRO A 290 17.07 -20.90 -12.20
N ASN A 291 16.00 -20.56 -11.50
CA ASN A 291 15.38 -19.23 -11.51
C ASN A 291 14.75 -18.91 -10.14
N ASP A 292 14.50 -17.63 -9.87
CA ASP A 292 13.89 -17.12 -8.63
C ASP A 292 12.43 -16.66 -8.84
N LEU A 293 11.74 -17.26 -9.82
CA LEU A 293 10.32 -17.02 -10.12
C LEU A 293 9.98 -15.52 -10.22
N ASN A 294 8.99 -15.06 -9.44
CA ASN A 294 8.46 -13.71 -9.47
C ASN A 294 9.24 -12.72 -8.60
N PHE A 295 10.39 -13.10 -8.01
CA PHE A 295 11.21 -12.20 -7.20
C PHE A 295 11.70 -10.96 -7.98
N CYS A 296 11.62 -10.98 -9.32
CA CYS A 296 11.89 -9.85 -10.20
C CYS A 296 10.73 -8.83 -10.32
N LEU A 297 9.57 -9.07 -9.69
CA LEU A 297 8.36 -8.23 -9.76
C LEU A 297 8.20 -7.42 -8.47
N ASN A 298 9.10 -6.47 -8.27
CA ASN A 298 9.24 -5.69 -7.05
C ASN A 298 8.98 -4.19 -7.21
N GLY A 299 8.29 -3.77 -8.27
CA GLY A 299 8.07 -2.38 -8.59
C GLY A 299 6.89 -1.72 -7.88
N LEU A 300 6.94 -0.39 -7.78
CA LEU A 300 5.76 0.46 -7.54
C LEU A 300 4.87 0.60 -8.78
N LEU A 301 5.33 0.13 -9.93
CA LEU A 301 4.66 0.17 -11.21
C LEU A 301 4.74 -1.18 -11.91
N TRP A 302 3.70 -1.52 -12.67
CA TRP A 302 3.73 -2.61 -13.64
C TRP A 302 4.76 -2.33 -14.75
N PRO A 303 5.15 -3.34 -15.56
CA PRO A 303 6.18 -3.17 -16.60
C PRO A 303 5.91 -2.05 -17.61
N ASP A 304 4.64 -1.74 -17.87
CA ASP A 304 4.16 -0.68 -18.77
C ASP A 304 4.11 0.74 -18.13
N ARG A 305 4.53 0.85 -16.85
CA ARG A 305 4.48 2.03 -15.98
C ARG A 305 3.07 2.41 -15.51
N THR A 306 2.11 1.49 -15.55
CA THR A 306 0.84 1.67 -14.85
C THR A 306 1.08 1.61 -13.33
N PRO A 307 0.52 2.52 -12.50
CA PRO A 307 0.79 2.54 -11.06
C PRO A 307 0.15 1.43 -10.23
N HIS A 308 0.94 0.73 -9.40
CA HIS A 308 0.39 -0.09 -8.32
C HIS A 308 -0.35 0.79 -7.30
N PRO A 309 -1.33 0.24 -6.55
CA PRO A 309 -2.00 0.98 -5.47
C PRO A 309 -1.03 1.54 -4.43
N ALA A 310 0.08 0.84 -4.16
CA ALA A 310 1.12 1.27 -3.24
C ALA A 310 1.71 2.66 -3.58
N LEU A 311 1.75 3.05 -4.87
CA LEU A 311 2.27 4.36 -5.27
C LEU A 311 1.47 5.52 -4.69
N HIS A 312 0.16 5.35 -4.46
CA HIS A 312 -0.65 6.37 -3.81
C HIS A 312 -0.21 6.61 -2.35
N GLU A 313 0.12 5.54 -1.62
CA GLU A 313 0.66 5.63 -0.27
C GLU A 313 2.02 6.35 -0.28
N VAL A 314 2.92 5.96 -1.20
CA VAL A 314 4.24 6.60 -1.39
C VAL A 314 4.09 8.09 -1.66
N LYS A 315 3.23 8.47 -2.62
CA LYS A 315 2.98 9.88 -2.94
C LYS A 315 2.53 10.67 -1.72
N TYR A 316 1.64 10.10 -0.90
CA TYR A 316 1.15 10.73 0.31
C TYR A 316 2.24 10.90 1.37
N VAL A 317 2.99 9.84 1.69
CA VAL A 317 4.05 9.94 2.72
C VAL A 317 5.23 10.82 2.28
N TYR A 318 5.47 10.96 0.97
CA TYR A 318 6.51 11.80 0.39
C TYR A 318 6.11 13.28 0.25
N GLN A 319 4.86 13.65 0.49
CA GLN A 319 4.39 15.00 0.19
C GLN A 319 5.08 16.07 1.07
N ALA A 320 5.56 17.13 0.43
CA ALA A 320 6.29 18.20 1.11
C ALA A 320 5.40 19.14 1.94
N ILE A 321 4.13 19.25 1.54
CA ILE A 321 3.14 20.09 2.23
C ILE A 321 2.35 19.19 3.16
N LYS A 322 2.57 19.35 4.47
CA LYS A 322 1.96 18.49 5.50
C LYS A 322 0.83 19.22 6.20
N VAL A 323 -0.27 18.52 6.46
CA VAL A 323 -1.44 19.04 7.18
C VAL A 323 -1.66 18.17 8.41
N SER A 324 -1.82 18.80 9.56
CA SER A 324 -2.11 18.11 10.81
C SER A 324 -3.08 18.90 11.66
N LEU A 325 -3.83 18.22 12.53
CA LEU A 325 -4.76 18.84 13.47
C LEU A 325 -4.33 18.48 14.89
N LYS A 326 -4.03 19.47 15.73
CA LYS A 326 -3.71 19.26 17.15
C LYS A 326 -4.44 20.29 18.00
N LYS A 327 -5.14 19.83 19.05
CA LYS A 327 -5.82 20.69 20.05
C LYS A 327 -6.74 21.79 19.45
N GLY A 328 -7.42 21.49 18.35
CA GLY A 328 -8.31 22.45 17.69
C GLY A 328 -7.62 23.49 16.81
N THR A 329 -6.34 23.27 16.48
CA THR A 329 -5.56 24.10 15.54
C THR A 329 -5.12 23.23 14.37
N LEU A 330 -5.50 23.65 13.15
CA LEU A 330 -5.02 23.07 11.92
C LEU A 330 -3.67 23.70 11.56
N LYS A 331 -2.66 22.88 11.32
CA LYS A 331 -1.32 23.31 10.95
C LYS A 331 -0.98 22.83 9.54
N ILE A 332 -0.62 23.76 8.68
CA ILE A 332 -0.13 23.52 7.31
C ILE A 332 1.36 23.86 7.28
N SER A 333 2.21 22.88 6.98
CA SER A 333 3.67 23.02 7.04
C SER A 333 4.30 22.81 5.67
N ASN A 334 5.24 23.67 5.31
CA ASN A 334 6.10 23.49 4.14
C ASN A 334 7.42 22.83 4.58
N THR A 335 7.66 21.60 4.14
CA THR A 335 8.88 20.83 4.46
C THR A 335 9.92 20.83 3.33
N ASN A 336 9.70 21.62 2.28
CA ASN A 336 10.73 21.90 1.28
C ASN A 336 11.87 22.74 1.89
N PHE A 337 13.07 22.59 1.33
CA PHE A 337 14.26 23.29 1.79
C PHE A 337 14.54 24.57 1.00
N PHE A 338 14.07 24.67 -0.25
CA PHE A 338 14.39 25.79 -1.15
C PHE A 338 13.14 26.49 -1.69
N GLU A 339 12.04 25.77 -1.91
CA GLU A 339 10.79 26.31 -2.44
C GLU A 339 9.83 26.84 -1.38
N THR A 340 9.19 27.97 -1.72
CA THR A 340 8.04 28.52 -0.98
C THR A 340 6.74 27.98 -1.58
N THR A 341 5.61 28.27 -0.94
CA THR A 341 4.28 27.91 -1.48
C THR A 341 3.74 28.89 -2.55
N GLN A 342 4.58 29.79 -3.11
CA GLN A 342 4.11 30.83 -4.04
C GLN A 342 3.44 30.28 -5.30
N GLY A 343 3.83 29.09 -5.77
CA GLY A 343 3.29 28.45 -6.96
C GLY A 343 2.10 27.51 -6.70
N LEU A 344 1.56 27.50 -5.47
CA LEU A 344 0.52 26.57 -5.05
C LEU A 344 -0.81 27.25 -4.77
N GLU A 345 -1.90 26.65 -5.23
CA GLU A 345 -3.26 26.97 -4.79
C GLU A 345 -3.71 25.95 -3.74
N PHE A 346 -4.27 26.46 -2.63
CA PHE A 346 -4.84 25.63 -1.59
C PHE A 346 -6.36 25.65 -1.66
N SER A 347 -6.96 24.49 -1.45
CA SER A 347 -8.41 24.31 -1.37
C SER A 347 -8.77 23.43 -0.19
N TRP A 348 -9.99 23.57 0.30
CA TRP A 348 -10.54 22.75 1.37
C TRP A 348 -11.89 22.18 0.98
N VAL A 349 -12.20 20.99 1.48
CA VAL A 349 -13.53 20.36 1.41
C VAL A 349 -13.82 19.73 2.77
N ALA A 350 -15.00 19.99 3.32
CA ALA A 350 -15.48 19.34 4.53
C ALA A 350 -16.60 18.35 4.17
N HIS A 351 -16.49 17.12 4.66
CA HIS A 351 -17.52 16.08 4.55
C HIS A 351 -18.04 15.73 5.94
N GLY A 352 -19.34 15.53 6.09
CA GLY A 352 -20.00 15.01 7.29
C GLY A 352 -20.72 13.73 6.91
N ASP A 353 -20.36 12.62 7.55
CA ASP A 353 -20.90 11.29 7.25
C ASP A 353 -20.83 10.91 5.76
N GLY A 354 -19.75 11.34 5.08
CA GLY A 354 -19.53 11.11 3.65
C GLY A 354 -20.24 12.08 2.70
N TYR A 355 -20.91 13.12 3.23
CA TYR A 355 -21.60 14.12 2.42
C TYR A 355 -20.95 15.48 2.52
N LYS A 356 -20.82 16.14 1.37
CA LYS A 356 -20.15 17.45 1.27
C LYS A 356 -20.92 18.51 2.05
N LEU A 357 -20.29 19.05 3.09
CA LEU A 357 -20.81 20.15 3.91
C LEU A 357 -20.44 21.52 3.33
N GLY A 358 -19.25 21.61 2.76
CA GLY A 358 -18.72 22.86 2.23
C GLY A 358 -17.38 22.66 1.53
N PHE A 359 -16.99 23.64 0.73
CA PHE A 359 -15.70 23.67 0.06
C PHE A 359 -15.33 25.10 -0.29
N GLY A 360 -14.06 25.34 -0.59
CA GLY A 360 -13.61 26.60 -1.11
C GLY A 360 -12.11 26.66 -1.32
N ILE A 361 -11.66 27.79 -1.85
CA ILE A 361 -10.24 28.15 -1.87
C ILE A 361 -9.84 28.49 -0.43
N LEU A 362 -8.66 28.03 -0.02
CA LEU A 362 -8.06 28.35 1.27
C LEU A 362 -6.98 29.41 1.05
N SER A 363 -7.31 30.67 1.29
CA SER A 363 -6.34 31.77 1.19
C SER A 363 -5.32 31.67 2.33
N LEU A 364 -4.07 31.39 1.98
CA LEU A 364 -2.95 31.30 2.93
C LEU A 364 -1.90 32.38 2.61
N PRO A 365 -1.18 32.91 3.62
CA PRO A 365 0.03 33.67 3.35
C PRO A 365 1.11 32.75 2.76
N LEU A 366 2.12 33.37 2.17
CA LEU A 366 3.28 32.65 1.64
C LEU A 366 4.01 31.87 2.75
N ILE A 367 4.05 30.54 2.65
CA ILE A 367 4.76 29.69 3.61
C ILE A 367 6.16 29.41 3.08
N LYS A 368 7.17 29.95 3.77
CA LYS A 368 8.59 29.77 3.45
C LYS A 368 9.05 28.31 3.70
N PRO A 369 10.19 27.89 3.14
CA PRO A 369 10.85 26.63 3.53
C PRO A 369 10.88 26.43 5.05
N HIS A 370 10.61 25.21 5.52
CA HIS A 370 10.55 24.82 6.93
C HIS A 370 9.67 25.68 7.85
N SER A 371 8.72 26.42 7.26
CA SER A 371 7.77 27.24 8.00
C SER A 371 6.38 26.62 7.97
N ASN A 372 5.49 27.15 8.81
CA ASN A 372 4.12 26.66 8.90
C ASN A 372 3.14 27.82 9.10
N TYR A 373 1.88 27.54 8.82
CA TYR A 373 0.76 28.42 9.10
C TYR A 373 -0.29 27.66 9.90
N GLU A 374 -0.82 28.31 10.93
CA GLU A 374 -1.76 27.73 11.88
C GLU A 374 -3.11 28.44 11.79
N ILE A 375 -4.19 27.65 11.78
CA ILE A 375 -5.57 28.10 11.68
C ILE A 375 -6.34 27.51 12.86
N GLU A 376 -6.83 28.37 13.75
CA GLU A 376 -7.75 27.92 14.80
C GLU A 376 -9.10 27.52 14.17
N LEU A 377 -9.68 26.41 14.62
CA LEU A 377 -10.93 25.92 14.02
C LEU A 377 -12.06 26.95 14.09
N LYS A 378 -12.11 27.79 15.13
CA LYS A 378 -13.16 28.83 15.30
C LYS A 378 -13.07 29.98 14.29
N SER A 379 -11.88 30.25 13.75
CA SER A 379 -11.65 31.29 12.73
C SER A 379 -11.56 30.71 11.31
N SER A 380 -11.73 29.40 11.16
CA SER A 380 -11.58 28.72 9.88
C SER A 380 -12.75 28.96 8.91
N PRO A 381 -12.52 28.90 7.59
CA PRO A 381 -13.58 29.05 6.58
C PRO A 381 -14.69 27.98 6.67
N TRP A 382 -14.39 26.80 7.21
CA TRP A 382 -15.35 25.70 7.40
C TRP A 382 -16.06 25.74 8.76
N TYR A 383 -15.77 26.73 9.61
CA TYR A 383 -16.29 26.77 10.98
C TYR A 383 -17.82 26.76 11.00
N SER A 384 -18.49 27.56 10.17
CA SER A 384 -19.96 27.65 10.19
C SER A 384 -20.62 26.30 9.87
N GLN A 385 -20.12 25.61 8.84
CA GLN A 385 -20.59 24.30 8.42
C GLN A 385 -20.29 23.24 9.47
N TRP A 386 -19.07 23.20 10.01
CA TRP A 386 -18.72 22.30 11.11
C TRP A 386 -19.53 22.59 12.38
N ASN A 387 -19.83 23.86 12.65
CA ASN A 387 -20.48 24.26 13.89
C ASN A 387 -21.96 23.87 13.92
N SER A 388 -22.66 23.97 12.79
CA SER A 388 -24.09 23.64 12.66
C SER A 388 -24.37 22.21 12.20
N CYS A 389 -23.35 21.43 11.84
CA CYS A 389 -23.53 20.07 11.35
C CYS A 389 -23.98 19.10 12.46
N SER A 390 -24.87 18.17 12.10
CA SER A 390 -25.33 17.08 12.96
C SER A 390 -24.68 15.74 12.65
N ALA A 391 -23.66 15.70 11.79
CA ALA A 391 -22.97 14.48 11.40
C ALA A 391 -22.20 13.87 12.59
N GLU A 392 -22.09 12.53 12.61
CA GLU A 392 -21.33 11.82 13.64
C GLU A 392 -19.83 12.02 13.46
N GLU A 393 -19.37 11.96 12.22
CA GLU A 393 -17.97 12.15 11.87
C GLU A 393 -17.82 13.19 10.75
N ILE A 394 -16.85 14.08 10.95
CA ILE A 394 -16.60 15.18 10.04
C ILE A 394 -15.13 15.14 9.63
N PHE A 395 -14.88 15.09 8.34
CA PHE A 395 -13.55 15.08 7.76
C PHE A 395 -13.29 16.36 6.98
N LEU A 396 -12.15 16.98 7.23
CA LEU A 396 -11.64 18.11 6.47
C LEU A 396 -10.48 17.64 5.59
N THR A 397 -10.65 17.78 4.29
CA THR A 397 -9.58 17.55 3.31
C THR A 397 -9.02 18.88 2.85
N VAL A 398 -7.69 19.04 2.93
CA VAL A 398 -6.95 20.17 2.37
C VAL A 398 -6.10 19.68 1.22
N THR A 399 -6.17 20.35 0.08
CA THR A 399 -5.45 19.98 -1.15
C THR A 399 -4.62 21.15 -1.66
N ALA A 400 -3.36 20.88 -2.02
CA ALA A 400 -2.46 21.83 -2.66
C ALA A 400 -2.19 21.40 -4.12
N LYS A 401 -2.41 22.33 -5.07
CA LYS A 401 -2.25 22.12 -6.51
C LYS A 401 -1.26 23.10 -7.12
N LEU A 402 -0.59 22.69 -8.19
CA LEU A 402 0.23 23.59 -9.00
C LEU A 402 -0.66 24.64 -9.69
N MET A 403 -0.28 25.92 -9.62
CA MET A 403 -0.97 26.97 -10.37
C MET A 403 -0.55 27.05 -11.84
N ASN A 404 0.69 26.65 -12.15
CA ASN A 404 1.26 26.74 -13.49
C ASN A 404 1.84 25.39 -13.91
N SER A 405 1.81 25.09 -15.20
CA SER A 405 2.46 23.90 -15.75
C SER A 405 3.98 23.96 -15.53
N THR A 406 4.55 22.80 -15.25
CA THR A 406 5.99 22.56 -15.12
C THR A 406 6.44 21.60 -16.22
N ARG A 407 7.73 21.27 -16.25
CA ARG A 407 8.27 20.30 -17.22
C ARG A 407 7.74 18.88 -17.03
N TRP A 408 7.16 18.57 -15.87
CA TRP A 408 6.73 17.22 -15.49
C TRP A 408 5.26 17.11 -15.10
N ALA A 409 4.51 18.21 -15.02
CA ALA A 409 3.08 18.19 -14.75
C ALA A 409 2.38 19.45 -15.24
N GLU A 410 1.14 19.30 -15.66
CA GLU A 410 0.28 20.42 -16.02
C GLU A 410 -0.22 21.20 -14.78
N ALA A 411 -0.66 22.44 -15.00
CA ALA A 411 -1.38 23.22 -14.00
C ALA A 411 -2.59 22.42 -13.46
N GLY A 412 -2.84 22.52 -12.15
CA GLY A 412 -3.87 21.76 -11.45
C GLY A 412 -3.43 20.41 -10.91
N HIS A 413 -2.21 19.93 -11.21
CA HIS A 413 -1.67 18.71 -10.61
C HIS A 413 -1.63 18.79 -9.08
N VAL A 414 -2.12 17.73 -8.42
CA VAL A 414 -2.17 17.64 -6.95
C VAL A 414 -0.80 17.21 -6.43
N ILE A 415 -0.16 18.09 -5.65
CA ILE A 415 1.13 17.85 -4.99
C ILE A 415 0.93 17.20 -3.61
N SER A 416 -0.08 17.67 -2.88
CA SER A 416 -0.40 17.19 -1.55
C SER A 416 -1.91 17.20 -1.35
N THR A 417 -2.41 16.16 -0.71
CA THR A 417 -3.78 16.10 -0.22
C THR A 417 -3.79 15.36 1.10
N ALA A 418 -4.45 15.94 2.09
CA ALA A 418 -4.48 15.38 3.44
C ALA A 418 -5.85 15.59 4.06
N GLN A 419 -6.35 14.53 4.69
CA GLN A 419 -7.63 14.53 5.40
C GLN A 419 -7.40 14.39 6.90
N VAL A 420 -8.02 15.28 7.67
CA VAL A 420 -8.04 15.23 9.13
C VAL A 420 -9.47 15.07 9.62
N GLN A 421 -9.66 14.28 10.68
CA GLN A 421 -10.95 14.20 11.36
C GLN A 421 -11.11 15.40 12.28
N LEU A 422 -12.17 16.19 12.09
CA LEU A 422 -12.53 17.27 13.00
C LEU A 422 -13.15 16.69 14.28
N PRO A 423 -13.04 17.38 15.43
CA PRO A 423 -13.62 16.91 16.68
C PRO A 423 -15.13 16.67 16.52
N SER A 424 -15.58 15.48 16.94
CA SER A 424 -17.02 15.19 17.00
C SER A 424 -17.68 16.04 18.07
N LYS A 425 -18.92 16.44 17.81
CA LYS A 425 -19.77 17.20 18.74
C LYS A 425 -20.86 16.35 19.39
N ARG A 426 -21.01 15.08 18.97
CA ARG A 426 -22.04 14.17 19.45
C ARG A 426 -21.42 12.85 19.87
N GLU A 427 -21.94 12.29 20.94
CA GLU A 427 -21.65 10.90 21.29
C GLU A 427 -22.38 9.97 20.32
N ARG A 428 -21.68 8.92 19.91
CA ARG A 428 -22.26 7.88 19.06
C ARG A 428 -23.27 7.08 19.88
N LEU A 429 -24.54 7.15 19.50
CA LEU A 429 -25.58 6.34 20.14
C LEU A 429 -25.75 5.01 19.39
N PRO A 430 -25.77 3.86 20.08
CA PRO A 430 -26.05 2.59 19.44
C PRO A 430 -27.44 2.64 18.79
N HIS A 431 -27.49 2.45 17.47
CA HIS A 431 -28.77 2.39 16.77
C HIS A 431 -29.51 1.11 17.14
N VAL A 432 -30.75 1.25 17.60
CA VAL A 432 -31.69 0.14 17.79
C VAL A 432 -32.64 0.11 16.61
N ILE A 433 -32.66 -1.02 15.89
CA ILE A 433 -33.69 -1.26 14.87
C ILE A 433 -35.04 -1.29 15.57
N ARG A 434 -35.90 -0.33 15.23
CA ARG A 434 -37.29 -0.34 15.72
C ARG A 434 -38.00 -1.55 15.14
N THR A 435 -38.63 -2.36 15.98
CA THR A 435 -39.64 -3.33 15.56
C THR A 435 -40.81 -2.53 14.97
N GLY A 436 -40.88 -2.43 13.64
CA GLY A 436 -42.04 -1.88 12.94
C GLY A 436 -43.19 -2.89 12.93
N ASP A 437 -44.34 -2.48 12.40
CA ASP A 437 -45.56 -3.31 12.33
C ASP A 437 -45.51 -4.42 11.27
N ALA A 438 -44.35 -4.62 10.62
CA ALA A 438 -44.18 -5.62 9.57
C ALA A 438 -44.12 -7.03 10.18
N ILE A 439 -45.12 -7.85 9.87
CA ILE A 439 -45.23 -9.22 10.37
C ILE A 439 -44.39 -10.18 9.52
N ILE A 440 -43.58 -11.02 10.16
CA ILE A 440 -42.81 -12.08 9.50
C ILE A 440 -43.69 -13.30 9.28
N LEU A 441 -43.74 -13.78 8.04
CA LEU A 441 -44.27 -15.09 7.71
C LEU A 441 -43.14 -16.11 7.79
N GLN A 442 -43.33 -17.14 8.61
CA GLN A 442 -42.41 -18.27 8.75
C GLN A 442 -43.04 -19.54 8.18
N GLU A 443 -42.32 -20.20 7.29
CA GLU A 443 -42.66 -21.53 6.78
C GLU A 443 -41.49 -22.48 6.99
N ASN A 444 -41.76 -23.63 7.60
CA ASN A 444 -40.76 -24.70 7.76
C ASN A 444 -40.88 -25.66 6.57
N LEU A 445 -39.83 -25.75 5.76
CA LEU A 445 -39.77 -26.54 4.54
C LEU A 445 -38.65 -27.58 4.68
N GLY A 446 -38.95 -28.69 5.36
CA GLY A 446 -37.99 -29.76 5.61
C GLY A 446 -36.81 -29.27 6.46
N ASN A 447 -35.62 -29.22 5.85
CA ASN A 447 -34.40 -28.74 6.49
C ASN A 447 -34.21 -27.21 6.39
N THR A 448 -35.14 -26.50 5.78
CA THR A 448 -35.05 -25.05 5.57
C THR A 448 -36.15 -24.30 6.32
N ILE A 449 -35.81 -23.11 6.81
CA ILE A 449 -36.75 -22.12 7.36
C ILE A 449 -36.84 -21.01 6.33
N GLN A 450 -38.02 -20.79 5.78
CA GLN A 450 -38.31 -19.66 4.93
C GLN A 450 -38.95 -18.56 5.77
N LEU A 451 -38.31 -17.39 5.78
CA LEU A 451 -38.81 -16.18 6.41
C LEU A 451 -39.11 -15.17 5.32
N SER A 452 -40.27 -14.52 5.38
CA SER A 452 -40.66 -13.53 4.37
C SER A 452 -41.56 -12.46 4.93
N HIS A 453 -41.64 -11.33 4.22
CA HIS A 453 -42.67 -10.32 4.46
C HIS A 453 -43.27 -9.90 3.12
N GLN A 454 -44.49 -10.36 2.87
CA GLN A 454 -45.21 -10.13 1.61
C GLN A 454 -44.30 -10.43 0.40
N ASN A 455 -44.26 -9.54 -0.59
CA ASN A 455 -43.35 -9.63 -1.74
C ASN A 455 -42.08 -8.78 -1.56
N SER A 456 -41.86 -8.18 -0.39
CA SER A 456 -40.76 -7.24 -0.17
C SER A 456 -39.43 -7.96 -0.02
N TRP A 457 -39.39 -9.06 0.74
CA TRP A 457 -38.19 -9.89 0.90
C TRP A 457 -38.53 -11.34 1.29
N GLU A 458 -37.63 -12.26 0.93
CA GLU A 458 -37.66 -13.68 1.29
C GLU A 458 -36.22 -14.12 1.63
N ILE A 459 -36.04 -14.77 2.78
CA ILE A 459 -34.79 -15.38 3.23
C ILE A 459 -35.03 -16.86 3.46
N LYS A 460 -34.24 -17.72 2.81
CA LYS A 460 -34.21 -19.16 3.08
C LYS A 460 -32.97 -19.50 3.90
N PHE A 461 -33.20 -20.13 5.04
CA PHE A 461 -32.16 -20.50 5.98
C PHE A 461 -32.11 -22.02 6.09
N ASP A 462 -30.97 -22.64 5.81
CA ASP A 462 -30.78 -24.08 6.00
C ASP A 462 -30.32 -24.37 7.42
N ILE A 463 -31.09 -25.22 8.11
CA ILE A 463 -30.85 -25.61 9.50
C ILE A 463 -29.67 -26.60 9.59
N GLN A 464 -29.41 -27.39 8.56
CA GLN A 464 -28.28 -28.33 8.53
C GLN A 464 -26.95 -27.60 8.37
N THR A 465 -26.86 -26.67 7.42
CA THR A 465 -25.65 -25.88 7.21
C THR A 465 -25.57 -24.64 8.09
N GLY A 466 -26.67 -24.21 8.71
CA GLY A 466 -26.70 -23.01 9.55
C GLY A 466 -26.54 -21.70 8.76
N ALA A 467 -26.81 -21.74 7.45
CA ALA A 467 -26.52 -20.67 6.51
C ALA A 467 -27.79 -20.18 5.80
N VAL A 468 -27.78 -18.92 5.41
CA VAL A 468 -28.66 -18.35 4.39
C VAL A 468 -28.36 -19.00 3.02
N GLU A 469 -29.28 -19.82 2.55
CA GLU A 469 -29.23 -20.44 1.22
C GLU A 469 -29.65 -19.47 0.12
N SER A 470 -30.56 -18.55 0.40
CA SER A 470 -30.92 -17.52 -0.56
C SER A 470 -31.56 -16.33 0.11
N TRP A 471 -31.37 -15.17 -0.49
CA TRP A 471 -32.10 -13.95 -0.15
C TRP A 471 -32.65 -13.34 -1.43
N LYS A 472 -33.96 -13.05 -1.45
CA LYS A 472 -34.62 -12.25 -2.49
C LYS A 472 -35.15 -10.94 -1.93
N VAL A 473 -35.10 -9.89 -2.75
CA VAL A 473 -35.67 -8.57 -2.48
C VAL A 473 -36.55 -8.20 -3.67
N GLU A 474 -37.82 -7.89 -3.43
CA GLU A 474 -38.82 -7.60 -4.48
C GLU A 474 -38.85 -8.68 -5.60
N GLY A 475 -38.67 -9.95 -5.21
CA GLY A 475 -38.61 -11.10 -6.12
C GLY A 475 -37.27 -11.33 -6.82
N VAL A 476 -36.32 -10.38 -6.76
CA VAL A 476 -34.98 -10.50 -7.34
C VAL A 476 -34.06 -11.22 -6.36
N SER A 477 -33.35 -12.27 -6.81
CA SER A 477 -32.32 -12.91 -5.98
C SER A 477 -31.11 -11.99 -5.82
N VAL A 478 -30.66 -11.80 -4.58
CA VAL A 478 -29.53 -10.91 -4.24
C VAL A 478 -28.35 -11.68 -3.65
N MET A 479 -28.61 -12.73 -2.85
CA MET A 479 -27.60 -13.57 -2.22
C MET A 479 -27.83 -15.03 -2.60
N LYS A 480 -26.76 -15.69 -3.08
CA LYS A 480 -26.73 -17.11 -3.44
C LYS A 480 -26.41 -18.02 -2.26
N ARG A 481 -25.60 -17.53 -1.31
CA ARG A 481 -25.12 -18.31 -0.17
C ARG A 481 -24.44 -17.40 0.85
N GLY A 482 -24.51 -17.73 2.13
CA GLY A 482 -23.82 -16.99 3.18
C GLY A 482 -24.58 -17.14 4.49
N ILE A 483 -24.23 -16.55 5.60
CA ILE A 483 -23.02 -15.79 5.88
C ILE A 483 -22.12 -16.76 6.65
N PHE A 484 -20.92 -17.03 6.14
CA PHE A 484 -19.99 -17.97 6.76
C PHE A 484 -18.87 -17.24 7.49
N PRO A 485 -18.34 -17.80 8.58
CA PRO A 485 -17.05 -17.38 9.12
C PRO A 485 -15.95 -17.39 8.05
N CYS A 486 -15.02 -16.43 8.11
CA CYS A 486 -13.84 -16.43 7.27
C CYS A 486 -12.57 -16.09 8.07
N PHE A 487 -11.54 -16.93 7.91
CA PHE A 487 -10.23 -16.78 8.55
C PHE A 487 -9.06 -16.87 7.57
N TRP A 488 -9.34 -16.94 6.27
CA TRP A 488 -8.33 -17.17 5.24
C TRP A 488 -8.31 -16.01 4.23
N ARG A 489 -7.14 -15.75 3.65
CA ARG A 489 -6.94 -14.87 2.49
C ARG A 489 -5.98 -15.54 1.53
N ALA A 490 -6.06 -15.21 0.24
CA ALA A 490 -5.08 -15.66 -0.73
C ALA A 490 -3.70 -15.02 -0.39
N PRO A 491 -2.63 -15.80 -0.21
CA PRO A 491 -1.37 -15.29 0.30
C PRO A 491 -0.71 -14.29 -0.68
N THR A 492 -0.32 -13.14 -0.15
CA THR A 492 0.54 -12.16 -0.84
C THR A 492 1.99 -12.66 -0.91
N ASP A 493 2.85 -11.99 -1.69
CA ASP A 493 4.28 -12.31 -1.72
C ASP A 493 4.94 -12.21 -0.33
N ASN A 494 4.57 -11.18 0.44
CA ASN A 494 5.04 -11.00 1.81
C ASN A 494 4.57 -12.12 2.76
N ASP A 495 3.38 -12.69 2.53
CA ASP A 495 2.90 -13.83 3.31
C ASP A 495 3.72 -15.10 3.06
N LYS A 496 4.26 -15.24 1.83
CA LYS A 496 5.07 -16.39 1.37
C LYS A 496 6.54 -16.29 1.78
N GLY A 497 7.03 -15.09 2.08
CA GLY A 497 8.42 -14.84 2.49
C GLY A 497 8.83 -15.50 3.81
N GLY A 498 10.00 -16.16 3.84
CA GLY A 498 10.58 -16.73 5.07
C GLY A 498 10.56 -18.25 5.19
N GLY A 499 10.29 -18.97 4.10
CA GLY A 499 10.27 -20.43 4.09
C GLY A 499 9.32 -20.99 5.16
N GLU A 500 9.80 -21.92 5.99
CA GLU A 500 8.99 -22.52 7.07
C GLU A 500 8.49 -21.51 8.11
N SER A 501 9.16 -20.37 8.27
CA SER A 501 8.77 -19.31 9.21
C SER A 501 7.72 -18.35 8.66
N SER A 502 7.48 -18.39 7.34
CA SER A 502 6.52 -17.52 6.65
C SER A 502 5.12 -17.62 7.25
N TYR A 503 4.32 -16.56 7.10
CA TYR A 503 2.92 -16.61 7.54
C TYR A 503 2.16 -17.71 6.80
N TYR A 504 2.33 -17.79 5.49
CA TYR A 504 1.70 -18.80 4.65
C TYR A 504 2.03 -20.22 5.11
N SER A 505 3.31 -20.57 5.31
CA SER A 505 3.70 -21.91 5.78
C SER A 505 3.12 -22.23 7.16
N ARG A 506 3.09 -21.26 8.07
CA ARG A 506 2.49 -21.46 9.40
C ARG A 506 0.97 -21.60 9.36
N TRP A 507 0.29 -20.87 8.48
CA TRP A 507 -1.15 -21.01 8.29
C TRP A 507 -1.52 -22.37 7.70
N ARG A 508 -0.76 -22.83 6.69
CA ARG A 508 -0.88 -24.18 6.10
C ARG A 508 -0.63 -25.27 7.12
N ALA A 509 0.43 -25.14 7.92
CA ALA A 509 0.76 -26.10 8.99
C ALA A 509 -0.34 -26.16 10.07
N ALA A 510 -1.01 -25.03 10.34
CA ALA A 510 -2.16 -24.96 11.23
C ALA A 510 -3.48 -25.42 10.58
N GLY A 511 -3.52 -25.68 9.27
CA GLY A 511 -4.73 -26.08 8.55
C GLY A 511 -5.76 -24.96 8.34
N ILE A 512 -5.32 -23.69 8.41
CA ILE A 512 -6.20 -22.52 8.26
C ILE A 512 -6.70 -22.36 6.80
N ASP A 513 -5.88 -22.74 5.83
CA ASP A 513 -6.16 -22.67 4.39
C ASP A 513 -7.26 -23.63 3.91
N SER A 514 -7.56 -24.64 4.74
CA SER A 514 -8.45 -25.75 4.40
C SER A 514 -9.61 -25.87 5.39
N LEU A 515 -9.88 -24.82 6.17
CA LEU A 515 -10.96 -24.81 7.14
C LEU A 515 -12.32 -25.10 6.49
N VAL A 516 -13.07 -25.98 7.15
CA VAL A 516 -14.50 -26.21 6.91
C VAL A 516 -15.25 -25.97 8.22
N PHE A 517 -16.44 -25.39 8.11
CA PHE A 517 -17.29 -25.09 9.26
C PHE A 517 -18.40 -26.14 9.34
N LEU A 518 -18.28 -27.04 10.32
CA LEU A 518 -19.27 -28.08 10.57
C LEU A 518 -20.30 -27.55 11.57
N THR A 519 -21.58 -27.58 11.20
CA THR A 519 -22.66 -27.14 12.07
C THR A 519 -22.83 -28.13 13.22
N LYS A 520 -22.53 -27.67 14.43
CA LYS A 520 -22.73 -28.42 15.68
C LYS A 520 -24.18 -28.32 16.15
N SER A 521 -24.78 -27.15 16.01
CA SER A 521 -26.21 -26.94 16.25
C SER A 521 -26.73 -25.72 15.52
N CYS A 522 -27.99 -25.77 15.12
CA CYS A 522 -28.77 -24.64 14.63
C CYS A 522 -30.14 -24.68 15.30
N SER A 523 -30.53 -23.58 15.95
CA SER A 523 -31.77 -23.55 16.73
C SER A 523 -32.42 -22.17 16.70
N ILE A 524 -33.75 -22.16 16.62
CA ILE A 524 -34.53 -20.94 16.80
C ILE A 524 -34.60 -20.65 18.29
N GLN A 525 -34.07 -19.49 18.70
CA GLN A 525 -34.01 -19.06 20.10
C GLN A 525 -35.27 -18.30 20.52
N ASN A 526 -35.82 -17.50 19.60
CA ASN A 526 -37.00 -16.68 19.86
C ASN A 526 -37.78 -16.42 18.56
N VAL A 527 -39.10 -16.42 18.63
CA VAL A 527 -39.99 -16.06 17.52
C VAL A 527 -41.05 -15.11 18.07
N THR A 528 -41.17 -13.96 17.43
CA THR A 528 -42.27 -13.02 17.62
C THR A 528 -42.84 -12.67 16.25
N ASP A 529 -43.99 -12.00 16.21
CA ASP A 529 -44.56 -11.51 14.94
C ASP A 529 -43.60 -10.55 14.19
N TYR A 530 -42.67 -9.91 14.91
CA TYR A 530 -41.82 -8.83 14.39
C TYR A 530 -40.35 -9.19 14.18
N PHE A 531 -39.87 -10.26 14.82
CA PHE A 531 -38.50 -10.75 14.64
C PHE A 531 -38.36 -12.25 14.97
N VAL A 532 -37.40 -12.89 14.31
CA VAL A 532 -36.94 -14.27 14.56
C VAL A 532 -35.46 -14.24 14.94
N LYS A 533 -35.10 -14.92 16.04
CA LYS A 533 -33.71 -15.10 16.47
C LYS A 533 -33.25 -16.54 16.25
N ILE A 534 -32.20 -16.74 15.47
CA ILE A 534 -31.60 -18.03 15.17
C ILE A 534 -30.16 -18.05 15.70
N ARG A 535 -29.80 -19.11 16.42
CA ARG A 535 -28.43 -19.34 16.89
C ARG A 535 -27.83 -20.52 16.15
N VAL A 536 -26.64 -20.32 15.61
CA VAL A 536 -25.84 -21.34 14.96
C VAL A 536 -24.50 -21.48 15.66
N VAL A 537 -24.09 -22.71 15.93
CA VAL A 537 -22.78 -23.04 16.48
C VAL A 537 -22.03 -23.88 15.46
N TYR A 538 -20.84 -23.43 15.08
CA TYR A 538 -19.93 -24.13 14.17
C TYR A 538 -18.67 -24.59 14.89
N ASP A 539 -18.17 -25.76 14.51
CA ASP A 539 -16.79 -26.17 14.75
C ASP A 539 -15.99 -25.94 13.46
N GLY A 540 -14.97 -25.06 13.53
CA GLY A 540 -14.03 -24.84 12.44
C GLY A 540 -12.93 -25.89 12.47
N THR A 541 -12.94 -26.82 11.51
CA THR A 541 -12.00 -27.95 11.43
C THR A 541 -11.24 -27.92 10.11
N PRO A 542 -9.94 -28.27 10.07
CA PRO A 542 -9.24 -28.45 8.80
C PRO A 542 -9.85 -29.61 8.00
N ARG A 543 -10.00 -29.43 6.70
CA ARG A 543 -10.45 -30.50 5.80
C ARG A 543 -9.41 -31.63 5.79
N VAL A 544 -9.81 -32.82 6.23
CA VAL A 544 -9.00 -34.03 6.12
C VAL A 544 -9.40 -34.78 4.86
N ASP A 545 -8.42 -35.18 4.04
CA ASP A 545 -8.68 -35.97 2.85
C ASP A 545 -9.32 -37.32 3.21
N MET A 546 -10.47 -37.61 2.59
CA MET A 546 -11.35 -38.75 2.86
C MET A 546 -10.72 -40.09 2.48
N SER A 547 -9.57 -40.09 1.80
CA SER A 547 -8.74 -41.29 1.56
C SER A 547 -8.11 -41.86 2.84
N SER A 548 -8.08 -41.08 3.94
CA SER A 548 -7.53 -41.48 5.24
C SER A 548 -8.60 -41.55 6.35
N LEU A 549 -9.57 -42.45 6.16
CA LEU A 549 -10.77 -42.62 7.01
C LEU A 549 -10.51 -42.79 8.52
N THR A 550 -9.30 -43.13 8.96
CA THR A 550 -8.95 -43.25 10.39
C THR A 550 -8.62 -41.92 11.08
N LYS A 551 -8.54 -40.80 10.35
CA LYS A 551 -8.25 -39.45 10.90
C LYS A 551 -9.47 -38.54 11.06
N LEU A 552 -10.62 -38.86 10.44
CA LEU A 552 -11.81 -38.00 10.50
C LEU A 552 -12.37 -37.88 11.93
N GLU A 553 -12.24 -38.94 12.72
CA GLU A 553 -12.60 -38.95 14.15
C GLU A 553 -11.59 -38.21 15.05
N LYS A 554 -10.47 -37.71 14.51
CA LYS A 554 -9.37 -37.05 15.24
C LYS A 554 -9.10 -35.61 14.84
N ALA A 555 -9.84 -35.01 13.90
CA ALA A 555 -9.65 -33.62 13.53
C ALA A 555 -10.16 -32.68 14.65
N LYS A 556 -9.25 -32.22 15.51
CA LYS A 556 -9.57 -31.29 16.60
C LYS A 556 -10.07 -29.97 16.01
N ALA A 557 -11.27 -29.54 16.40
CA ALA A 557 -11.79 -28.22 16.05
C ALA A 557 -10.83 -27.13 16.52
N LEU A 558 -10.40 -26.28 15.59
CA LEU A 558 -9.49 -25.17 15.87
C LEU A 558 -10.24 -23.96 16.43
N PHE A 559 -11.48 -23.78 16.01
CA PHE A 559 -12.34 -22.69 16.43
C PHE A 559 -13.72 -23.21 16.81
N GLU A 560 -14.29 -22.70 17.89
CA GLU A 560 -15.72 -22.71 18.13
C GLU A 560 -16.27 -21.34 17.71
N ILE A 561 -17.33 -21.33 16.90
CA ILE A 561 -17.95 -20.12 16.40
C ILE A 561 -19.43 -20.13 16.78
N VAL A 562 -19.90 -19.02 17.33
CA VAL A 562 -21.34 -18.79 17.58
C VAL A 562 -21.79 -17.61 16.75
N ILE A 563 -22.77 -17.82 15.88
CA ILE A 563 -23.44 -16.77 15.13
C ILE A 563 -24.90 -16.67 15.58
N ASP A 564 -25.27 -15.50 16.10
CA ASP A 564 -26.66 -15.16 16.43
C ASP A 564 -27.21 -14.25 15.32
N TYR A 565 -28.25 -14.74 14.62
CA TYR A 565 -29.01 -13.98 13.63
C TYR A 565 -30.27 -13.42 14.29
N THR A 566 -30.51 -12.11 14.15
CA THR A 566 -31.79 -11.48 14.50
C THR A 566 -32.40 -10.88 13.24
N ILE A 567 -33.48 -11.50 12.75
CA ILE A 567 -34.14 -11.17 11.49
C ILE A 567 -35.44 -10.44 11.82
N TYR A 568 -35.57 -9.18 11.39
CA TYR A 568 -36.72 -8.32 11.66
C TYR A 568 -37.71 -8.33 10.48
N GLY A 569 -38.99 -7.98 10.73
CA GLY A 569 -40.03 -7.87 9.70
C GLY A 569 -39.71 -6.90 8.56
N SER A 570 -38.84 -5.92 8.82
CA SER A 570 -38.30 -5.02 7.81
C SER A 570 -37.30 -5.67 6.83
N GLY A 571 -36.92 -6.93 7.07
CA GLY A 571 -35.87 -7.64 6.34
C GLY A 571 -34.46 -7.36 6.86
N ASN A 572 -34.32 -6.53 7.90
CA ASN A 572 -33.02 -6.33 8.52
C ASN A 572 -32.55 -7.59 9.22
N VAL A 573 -31.29 -7.95 8.99
CA VAL A 573 -30.62 -9.10 9.61
C VAL A 573 -29.43 -8.58 10.39
N ILE A 574 -29.48 -8.70 11.72
CA ILE A 574 -28.31 -8.48 12.57
C ILE A 574 -27.60 -9.82 12.72
N VAL A 575 -26.31 -9.83 12.43
CA VAL A 575 -25.42 -10.98 12.55
C VAL A 575 -24.42 -10.67 13.65
N GLU A 576 -24.54 -11.33 14.79
CA GLU A 576 -23.60 -11.22 15.91
C GLU A 576 -22.68 -12.43 15.89
N CYS A 577 -21.41 -12.23 15.60
CA CYS A 577 -20.42 -13.29 15.48
C CYS A 577 -19.50 -13.30 16.70
N ASN A 578 -19.33 -14.48 17.31
CA ASN A 578 -18.39 -14.73 18.39
C ASN A 578 -17.47 -15.88 17.99
N PHE A 579 -16.17 -15.60 17.93
CA PHE A 579 -15.15 -16.57 17.56
C PHE A 579 -14.30 -16.88 18.77
N LYS A 580 -14.04 -18.17 19.02
CA LYS A 580 -13.17 -18.62 20.11
C LYS A 580 -12.20 -19.68 19.60
N PRO A 581 -10.88 -19.44 19.67
CA PRO A 581 -9.90 -20.47 19.37
C PRO A 581 -9.91 -21.55 20.47
N ASN A 582 -9.78 -22.81 20.08
CA ASN A 582 -9.75 -23.97 20.96
C ASN A 582 -8.32 -24.37 21.38
N THR A 583 -7.30 -23.63 20.91
CA THR A 583 -5.90 -23.82 21.24
C THR A 583 -5.17 -22.48 21.23
N SER A 584 -4.13 -22.34 22.06
CA SER A 584 -3.27 -21.16 22.12
C SER A 584 -2.19 -21.12 21.04
N ASP A 585 -1.95 -22.25 20.37
CA ASP A 585 -0.75 -22.46 19.54
C ASP A 585 -0.94 -22.03 18.07
N LEU A 586 -2.02 -21.32 17.77
CA LEU A 586 -2.30 -20.85 16.41
C LEU A 586 -1.42 -19.63 16.07
N PRO A 587 -0.92 -19.53 14.83
CA PRO A 587 -0.27 -18.32 14.35
C PRO A 587 -1.29 -17.15 14.32
N PRO A 588 -0.82 -15.90 14.21
CA PRO A 588 -1.69 -14.77 13.87
C PRO A 588 -2.53 -15.09 12.63
N LEU A 589 -3.81 -14.74 12.65
CA LEU A 589 -4.77 -15.07 11.62
C LEU A 589 -4.65 -14.09 10.43
N PRO A 590 -4.85 -14.55 9.18
CA PRO A 590 -4.91 -13.66 8.02
C PRO A 590 -6.03 -12.62 8.11
N ARG A 591 -7.20 -13.04 8.61
CA ARG A 591 -8.38 -12.21 8.87
C ARG A 591 -9.31 -12.86 9.89
N VAL A 592 -10.26 -12.07 10.38
CA VAL A 592 -11.40 -12.51 11.20
C VAL A 592 -12.61 -11.74 10.70
N GLY A 593 -13.52 -12.43 10.01
CA GLY A 593 -14.61 -11.81 9.30
C GLY A 593 -15.70 -12.79 8.89
N VAL A 594 -16.51 -12.35 7.92
CA VAL A 594 -17.52 -13.18 7.27
C VAL A 594 -17.41 -13.13 5.76
N GLU A 595 -17.78 -14.23 5.12
CA GLU A 595 -17.87 -14.38 3.67
C GLU A 595 -19.32 -14.69 3.25
N PHE A 596 -19.77 -14.11 2.15
CA PHE A 596 -21.02 -14.48 1.49
C PHE A 596 -20.94 -14.24 -0.01
N HIS A 597 -21.83 -14.91 -0.76
CA HIS A 597 -21.85 -14.91 -2.21
C HIS A 597 -23.11 -14.20 -2.71
N LEU A 598 -22.91 -13.12 -3.47
CA LEU A 598 -23.98 -12.38 -4.12
C LEU A 598 -24.19 -12.85 -5.56
N GLU A 599 -25.39 -12.60 -6.07
CA GLU A 599 -25.67 -12.75 -7.50
C GLU A 599 -24.75 -11.85 -8.33
N GLN A 600 -24.28 -12.33 -9.48
CA GLN A 600 -23.34 -11.57 -10.33
C GLN A 600 -23.90 -10.21 -10.76
N SER A 601 -25.22 -10.09 -10.86
CA SER A 601 -25.91 -8.84 -11.20
C SER A 601 -25.81 -7.77 -10.11
N MET A 602 -25.37 -8.09 -8.89
CA MET A 602 -25.20 -7.14 -7.77
C MET A 602 -23.83 -6.45 -7.84
N ASP A 603 -23.43 -6.05 -9.04
CA ASP A 603 -22.07 -5.58 -9.34
C ASP A 603 -21.83 -4.10 -9.03
N LYS A 604 -22.89 -3.32 -8.86
CA LYS A 604 -22.79 -1.90 -8.55
C LYS A 604 -22.56 -1.70 -7.05
N ILE A 605 -21.37 -1.22 -6.70
CA ILE A 605 -20.97 -1.00 -5.31
C ILE A 605 -20.97 0.48 -4.94
N LYS A 606 -21.50 0.80 -3.76
CA LYS A 606 -21.28 2.09 -3.10
C LYS A 606 -20.86 1.85 -1.68
N PHE A 607 -19.82 2.52 -1.18
CA PHE A 607 -19.37 2.34 0.19
C PHE A 607 -18.92 3.65 0.82
N TYR A 608 -19.10 3.77 2.13
CA TYR A 608 -18.57 4.85 2.94
C TYR A 608 -17.39 4.34 3.77
N GLY A 609 -16.17 4.70 3.36
CA GLY A 609 -14.93 4.16 3.92
C GLY A 609 -13.72 4.77 3.24
N ARG A 610 -12.54 4.16 3.39
CA ARG A 610 -11.33 4.64 2.72
C ARG A 610 -11.26 4.19 1.26
N GLY A 611 -10.88 5.11 0.38
CA GLY A 611 -10.76 4.86 -1.06
C GLY A 611 -10.15 6.04 -1.83
N PRO A 612 -10.30 6.07 -3.16
CA PRO A 612 -11.04 5.10 -4.00
C PRO A 612 -10.25 3.81 -4.30
N PHE A 613 -8.93 3.84 -4.12
CA PHE A 613 -8.01 2.73 -4.43
C PHE A 613 -7.91 1.71 -3.28
N GLU A 614 -7.27 0.59 -3.58
CA GLU A 614 -7.02 -0.50 -2.65
C GLU A 614 -6.20 -0.05 -1.43
N CYS A 615 -6.67 -0.37 -0.22
CA CYS A 615 -5.97 -0.06 1.02
C CYS A 615 -6.16 -1.10 2.13
N TYR A 616 -5.14 -1.24 2.98
CA TYR A 616 -5.03 -2.24 4.05
C TYR A 616 -4.69 -1.59 5.40
N PRO A 617 -4.84 -2.30 6.53
CA PRO A 617 -4.65 -1.73 7.87
C PRO A 617 -3.34 -0.94 8.07
N ASP A 618 -2.26 -1.38 7.43
CA ASP A 618 -0.91 -0.80 7.48
C ASP A 618 -0.51 0.00 6.22
N ARG A 619 -1.41 0.11 5.23
CA ARG A 619 -1.24 0.88 3.97
C ARG A 619 -2.56 1.57 3.59
N LYS A 620 -2.90 2.66 4.28
CA LYS A 620 -4.17 3.38 4.11
C LYS A 620 -4.09 4.88 4.38
N ALA A 621 -2.90 5.44 4.62
CA ALA A 621 -2.75 6.84 4.98
C ALA A 621 -3.18 7.79 3.84
N ALA A 622 -2.94 7.39 2.58
CA ALA A 622 -3.35 8.13 1.39
C ALA A 622 -4.85 8.03 1.08
N ALA A 623 -5.52 6.98 1.57
CA ALA A 623 -6.91 6.70 1.23
C ALA A 623 -7.85 7.51 2.12
N HIS A 624 -8.60 8.44 1.54
CA HIS A 624 -9.52 9.31 2.28
C HIS A 624 -10.83 8.61 2.60
N VAL A 625 -11.43 8.95 3.74
CA VAL A 625 -12.80 8.56 4.08
C VAL A 625 -13.78 9.41 3.29
N ASP A 626 -14.57 8.78 2.42
CA ASP A 626 -15.63 9.40 1.61
C ASP A 626 -16.62 8.33 1.12
N VAL A 627 -17.67 8.75 0.41
CA VAL A 627 -18.57 7.83 -0.31
C VAL A 627 -18.05 7.61 -1.73
N TYR A 628 -17.69 6.36 -2.03
CA TYR A 628 -17.21 5.94 -3.34
C TYR A 628 -18.23 5.06 -4.04
N GLU A 629 -18.27 5.13 -5.37
CA GLU A 629 -19.10 4.31 -6.25
C GLU A 629 -18.21 3.65 -7.30
N GLN A 630 -18.30 2.32 -7.44
CA GLN A 630 -17.53 1.51 -8.38
C GLN A 630 -18.40 0.36 -8.90
N ILE A 631 -17.85 -0.44 -9.81
CA ILE A 631 -18.35 -1.79 -10.08
C ILE A 631 -17.34 -2.81 -9.55
N VAL A 632 -17.80 -4.01 -9.19
CA VAL A 632 -16.93 -5.07 -8.64
C VAL A 632 -15.73 -5.38 -9.54
N GLY A 633 -15.91 -5.32 -10.87
CA GLY A 633 -14.81 -5.53 -11.82
C GLY A 633 -13.67 -4.52 -11.68
N ASP A 634 -14.00 -3.26 -11.38
CA ASP A 634 -13.02 -2.17 -11.24
C ASP A 634 -12.29 -2.21 -9.89
N MET A 635 -12.78 -3.01 -8.94
CA MET A 635 -12.11 -3.20 -7.66
C MET A 635 -10.88 -4.12 -7.76
N HIS A 636 -10.84 -5.00 -8.76
CA HIS A 636 -9.78 -5.98 -8.96
C HIS A 636 -8.45 -5.30 -9.32
N VAL A 637 -7.39 -5.65 -8.59
CA VAL A 637 -6.03 -5.18 -8.88
C VAL A 637 -5.25 -6.33 -9.53
N PRO A 638 -4.82 -6.22 -10.80
CA PRO A 638 -4.22 -7.31 -11.55
C PRO A 638 -2.71 -7.43 -11.26
N TYR A 639 -2.35 -7.73 -10.01
CA TYR A 639 -0.96 -8.11 -9.67
C TYR A 639 -0.54 -9.30 -10.54
N ILE A 640 0.66 -9.25 -11.14
CA ILE A 640 1.09 -10.24 -12.16
C ILE A 640 0.95 -11.68 -11.65
N VAL A 641 1.39 -11.91 -10.41
CA VAL A 641 1.06 -13.11 -9.63
C VAL A 641 -0.18 -12.81 -8.78
N PRO A 642 -1.32 -13.47 -9.04
CA PRO A 642 -2.54 -13.25 -8.26
C PRO A 642 -2.37 -13.57 -6.77
N GLY A 643 -3.16 -12.87 -5.94
CA GLY A 643 -3.19 -12.99 -4.49
C GLY A 643 -4.29 -12.11 -3.90
N GLU A 644 -4.32 -11.94 -2.57
CA GLU A 644 -5.26 -11.04 -1.90
C GLU A 644 -5.18 -9.61 -2.51
N CYS A 645 -6.31 -9.10 -2.98
CA CYS A 645 -6.44 -7.79 -3.61
C CYS A 645 -7.86 -7.23 -3.45
N ALA A 646 -8.12 -6.03 -3.94
CA ALA A 646 -9.43 -5.35 -3.99
C ALA A 646 -9.96 -4.80 -2.66
N ALA A 647 -9.17 -4.86 -1.57
CA ALA A 647 -9.66 -4.48 -0.26
C ALA A 647 -9.86 -2.95 -0.08
N ARG A 648 -10.81 -2.57 0.79
CA ARG A 648 -11.08 -1.19 1.25
C ARG A 648 -11.15 -1.18 2.77
N ALA A 649 -10.46 -0.24 3.39
CA ALA A 649 -10.35 -0.15 4.84
C ALA A 649 -11.36 0.82 5.46
N ASP A 650 -11.60 0.63 6.76
CA ASP A 650 -12.44 1.47 7.60
C ASP A 650 -13.84 1.70 7.00
N VAL A 651 -14.49 0.67 6.47
CA VAL A 651 -15.82 0.79 5.83
C VAL A 651 -16.93 0.77 6.87
N ARG A 652 -17.74 1.83 6.92
CA ARG A 652 -18.92 1.93 7.81
C ARG A 652 -20.09 1.16 7.21
N TRP A 653 -20.34 1.37 5.92
CA TRP A 653 -21.39 0.71 5.17
C TRP A 653 -21.03 0.53 3.70
N VAL A 654 -21.69 -0.44 3.07
CA VAL A 654 -21.58 -0.77 1.66
C VAL A 654 -22.95 -1.21 1.11
N THR A 655 -23.24 -0.90 -0.15
CA THR A 655 -24.36 -1.46 -0.91
C THR A 655 -23.86 -2.20 -2.13
N PHE A 656 -24.51 -3.31 -2.47
CA PHE A 656 -24.36 -4.03 -3.72
C PHE A 656 -25.72 -4.06 -4.41
N GLN A 657 -25.80 -3.60 -5.66
CA GLN A 657 -27.06 -3.37 -6.35
C GLN A 657 -26.99 -3.84 -7.79
N ASN A 658 -28.14 -4.22 -8.33
CA ASN A 658 -28.33 -4.38 -9.76
C ASN A 658 -28.59 -3.04 -10.46
N LYS A 659 -28.81 -3.09 -11.78
CA LYS A 659 -29.11 -1.92 -12.62
C LYS A 659 -30.44 -1.24 -12.27
N GLU A 660 -31.35 -1.95 -11.61
CA GLU A 660 -32.67 -1.46 -11.20
C GLU A 660 -32.63 -0.81 -9.80
N GLY A 661 -31.48 -0.85 -9.10
CA GLY A 661 -31.33 -0.32 -7.75
C GLY A 661 -31.78 -1.28 -6.64
N ILE A 662 -32.11 -2.53 -6.97
CA ILE A 662 -32.44 -3.59 -6.02
C ILE A 662 -31.16 -4.29 -5.60
N GLY A 663 -31.02 -4.63 -4.31
CA GLY A 663 -29.86 -5.33 -3.82
C GLY A 663 -29.79 -5.46 -2.31
N ILE A 664 -28.57 -5.37 -1.76
CA ILE A 664 -28.30 -5.52 -0.33
C ILE A 664 -27.43 -4.39 0.19
N TYR A 665 -27.75 -3.93 1.40
CA TYR A 665 -26.94 -3.01 2.19
C TYR A 665 -26.29 -3.80 3.33
N ALA A 666 -25.01 -3.55 3.61
CA ALA A 666 -24.31 -4.07 4.78
C ALA A 666 -23.62 -2.93 5.54
N SER A 667 -23.62 -2.99 6.88
CA SER A 667 -22.89 -2.03 7.72
C SER A 667 -22.37 -2.65 9.00
N MET A 668 -21.37 -2.00 9.59
CA MET A 668 -21.07 -2.19 11.01
C MET A 668 -22.36 -2.02 11.84
N TYR A 669 -22.47 -2.75 12.95
CA TYR A 669 -23.60 -2.62 13.87
C TYR A 669 -23.12 -2.48 15.32
N SER A 670 -23.95 -1.82 16.15
CA SER A 670 -23.63 -1.56 17.56
C SER A 670 -22.26 -0.87 17.73
N SER A 671 -21.47 -1.31 18.71
CA SER A 671 -20.12 -0.83 19.02
C SER A 671 -19.02 -1.45 18.15
N SER A 672 -19.34 -2.24 17.13
CA SER A 672 -18.33 -2.83 16.24
C SER A 672 -17.55 -1.72 15.53
N PRO A 673 -16.24 -1.91 15.28
CA PRO A 673 -15.45 -0.97 14.49
C PRO A 673 -15.82 -1.04 13.00
N PRO A 674 -15.42 -0.04 12.19
CA PRO A 674 -15.52 -0.11 10.74
C PRO A 674 -14.82 -1.36 10.17
N MET A 675 -15.34 -1.88 9.06
CA MET A 675 -14.95 -3.17 8.47
C MET A 675 -13.83 -3.02 7.45
N GLN A 676 -13.11 -4.11 7.16
CA GLN A 676 -12.39 -4.28 5.91
C GLN A 676 -13.35 -4.92 4.89
N LEU A 677 -13.46 -4.34 3.70
CA LEU A 677 -14.34 -4.82 2.63
C LEU A 677 -13.49 -5.40 1.50
N ASN A 678 -13.86 -6.57 1.00
CA ASN A 678 -13.38 -7.11 -0.27
C ASN A 678 -14.58 -7.62 -1.09
N ALA A 679 -14.60 -7.39 -2.40
CA ALA A 679 -15.59 -7.94 -3.31
C ALA A 679 -14.93 -8.29 -4.65
N SER A 680 -15.12 -9.54 -5.11
CA SER A 680 -14.41 -10.07 -6.28
C SER A 680 -15.25 -11.07 -7.07
N TYR A 681 -14.99 -11.20 -8.37
CA TYR A 681 -15.50 -12.30 -9.19
C TYR A 681 -14.59 -13.54 -9.18
N TYR A 682 -13.41 -13.43 -8.56
CA TYR A 682 -12.46 -14.52 -8.35
C TYR A 682 -12.48 -14.86 -6.87
N THR A 683 -12.69 -16.14 -6.56
CA THR A 683 -12.71 -16.62 -5.18
C THR A 683 -11.33 -16.57 -4.56
N THR A 684 -11.28 -16.57 -3.23
CA THR A 684 -10.01 -16.63 -2.49
C THR A 684 -9.19 -17.86 -2.88
N THR A 685 -9.84 -19.01 -3.14
CA THR A 685 -9.18 -20.23 -3.62
C THR A 685 -8.62 -20.07 -5.04
N GLU A 686 -9.34 -19.38 -5.91
CA GLU A 686 -8.91 -19.14 -7.29
C GLU A 686 -7.70 -18.19 -7.36
N LEU A 687 -7.70 -17.14 -6.53
CA LEU A 687 -6.57 -16.22 -6.39
C LEU A 687 -5.30 -16.91 -5.85
N ASP A 688 -5.44 -17.88 -4.93
CA ASP A 688 -4.31 -18.68 -4.41
C ASP A 688 -3.79 -19.69 -5.45
N ARG A 689 -4.66 -20.21 -6.32
CA ARG A 689 -4.31 -21.20 -7.34
C ARG A 689 -3.52 -20.61 -8.51
N ALA A 690 -3.97 -19.47 -9.02
CA ALA A 690 -3.44 -18.91 -10.27
C ALA A 690 -2.02 -18.36 -10.06
N THR A 691 -1.12 -18.62 -11.01
CA THR A 691 0.23 -18.04 -11.00
C THR A 691 0.35 -16.84 -11.93
N HIS A 692 -0.61 -16.68 -12.84
CA HIS A 692 -0.72 -15.57 -13.78
C HIS A 692 -2.19 -15.13 -13.90
N ASN A 693 -2.43 -13.85 -14.21
CA ASN A 693 -3.78 -13.30 -14.31
C ASN A 693 -4.65 -13.98 -15.36
N GLU A 694 -4.11 -14.31 -16.53
CA GLU A 694 -4.88 -14.96 -17.61
C GLU A 694 -5.32 -16.38 -17.28
N GLN A 695 -4.81 -16.97 -16.19
CA GLN A 695 -5.27 -18.25 -15.67
C GLN A 695 -6.52 -18.12 -14.80
N LEU A 696 -6.90 -16.90 -14.39
CA LEU A 696 -8.02 -16.66 -13.49
C LEU A 696 -9.35 -17.00 -14.17
N VAL A 697 -10.17 -17.79 -13.48
CA VAL A 697 -11.52 -18.17 -13.90
C VAL A 697 -12.52 -17.30 -13.18
N LYS A 698 -13.19 -16.43 -13.93
CA LYS A 698 -14.27 -15.57 -13.42
C LYS A 698 -15.50 -16.42 -13.09
N GLU A 699 -16.06 -16.24 -11.90
CA GLU A 699 -17.27 -16.95 -11.48
C GLU A 699 -18.58 -16.21 -11.82
N ASP A 700 -19.70 -16.93 -11.79
CA ASP A 700 -21.07 -16.43 -12.01
C ASP A 700 -21.69 -15.84 -10.73
N LYS A 701 -20.84 -15.40 -9.80
CA LYS A 701 -21.21 -14.82 -8.50
C LYS A 701 -20.14 -13.81 -8.07
N ILE A 702 -20.46 -13.05 -7.03
CA ILE A 702 -19.52 -12.14 -6.37
C ILE A 702 -19.23 -12.70 -4.98
N GLU A 703 -17.97 -13.02 -4.70
CA GLU A 703 -17.50 -13.35 -3.35
C GLU A 703 -17.23 -12.04 -2.60
N VAL A 704 -17.90 -11.86 -1.45
CA VAL A 704 -17.78 -10.68 -0.60
C VAL A 704 -17.24 -11.08 0.75
N HIS A 705 -16.23 -10.35 1.23
CA HIS A 705 -15.72 -10.45 2.59
C HIS A 705 -15.96 -9.14 3.34
N LEU A 706 -16.47 -9.27 4.57
CA LEU A 706 -16.62 -8.18 5.52
C LEU A 706 -15.89 -8.55 6.81
N ASP A 707 -14.68 -8.03 6.98
CA ASP A 707 -13.82 -8.41 8.09
C ASP A 707 -13.87 -7.41 9.24
N HIS A 708 -13.97 -7.95 10.45
CA HIS A 708 -13.77 -7.18 11.68
C HIS A 708 -12.30 -6.83 11.90
N LYS A 709 -11.42 -7.77 11.55
CA LYS A 709 -9.96 -7.59 11.56
C LYS A 709 -9.37 -8.23 10.32
N HIS A 710 -8.44 -7.52 9.71
CA HIS A 710 -7.62 -8.03 8.62
C HIS A 710 -6.16 -7.83 9.03
N MET A 711 -5.29 -8.78 8.74
CA MET A 711 -3.87 -8.62 8.98
C MET A 711 -3.27 -7.62 7.99
N GLY A 712 -2.24 -6.88 8.40
CA GLY A 712 -1.47 -6.02 7.50
C GLY A 712 -0.85 -6.77 6.31
N LEU A 713 -0.29 -6.01 5.38
CA LEU A 713 0.47 -6.53 4.24
C LEU A 713 1.95 -6.74 4.57
N GLY A 714 2.52 -5.92 5.46
CA GLY A 714 3.97 -5.83 5.62
C GLY A 714 4.66 -5.25 4.38
N GLY A 715 5.98 -5.37 4.30
CA GLY A 715 6.78 -4.82 3.20
C GLY A 715 8.10 -4.17 3.62
N ASP A 716 8.55 -4.41 4.86
CA ASP A 716 9.94 -4.11 5.26
C ASP A 716 10.90 -4.85 4.31
N ASP A 717 10.63 -6.14 4.13
CA ASP A 717 11.20 -7.08 3.15
C ASP A 717 10.09 -8.04 2.67
N SER A 718 10.44 -8.99 1.79
CA SER A 718 9.52 -10.05 1.30
C SER A 718 10.06 -11.47 1.50
N TRP A 719 11.07 -11.65 2.35
CA TRP A 719 11.69 -12.96 2.64
C TRP A 719 11.72 -13.28 4.13
N THR A 720 11.08 -12.47 4.97
CA THR A 720 10.81 -12.75 6.39
C THR A 720 9.41 -12.27 6.78
N PRO A 721 8.82 -12.80 7.87
CA PRO A 721 7.60 -12.22 8.44
C PRO A 721 7.76 -10.73 8.79
N CYS A 722 7.10 -9.87 8.02
CA CYS A 722 7.34 -8.41 8.02
C CYS A 722 6.09 -7.56 8.35
N VAL A 723 5.04 -8.15 8.93
CA VAL A 723 3.90 -7.39 9.45
C VAL A 723 4.21 -6.98 10.89
N HIS A 724 4.23 -5.67 11.16
CA HIS A 724 4.47 -5.16 12.52
C HIS A 724 3.39 -5.64 13.50
N ASP A 725 3.76 -5.86 14.77
CA ASP A 725 2.91 -6.50 15.79
C ASP A 725 1.51 -5.88 15.93
N LYS A 726 1.37 -4.55 15.81
CA LYS A 726 0.08 -3.85 15.91
C LYS A 726 -0.88 -4.13 14.75
N TYR A 727 -0.38 -4.68 13.64
CA TYR A 727 -1.17 -5.06 12.46
C TYR A 727 -1.33 -6.58 12.33
N LEU A 728 -0.80 -7.36 13.28
CA LEU A 728 -1.12 -8.76 13.41
C LEU A 728 -2.54 -8.94 13.96
N VAL A 729 -3.20 -10.02 13.57
CA VAL A 729 -4.48 -10.44 14.14
C VAL A 729 -4.22 -11.65 15.04
N PRO A 730 -3.98 -11.48 16.35
CA PRO A 730 -3.69 -12.62 17.22
C PRO A 730 -4.87 -13.61 17.25
N ALA A 731 -4.58 -14.90 17.38
CA ALA A 731 -5.62 -15.93 17.51
C ALA A 731 -6.21 -15.94 18.92
N VAL A 732 -7.05 -14.95 19.23
CA VAL A 732 -7.79 -14.78 20.49
C VAL A 732 -9.29 -14.77 20.23
N ALA A 733 -10.09 -14.67 21.28
CA ALA A 733 -11.54 -14.53 21.12
C ALA A 733 -11.90 -13.17 20.52
N TYR A 734 -12.82 -13.16 19.54
CA TYR A 734 -13.34 -11.95 18.91
C TYR A 734 -14.86 -11.93 18.96
N SER A 735 -15.43 -10.74 19.08
CA SER A 735 -16.87 -10.50 19.00
C SER A 735 -17.14 -9.26 18.15
N PHE A 736 -18.02 -9.39 17.16
CA PHE A 736 -18.45 -8.28 16.33
C PHE A 736 -19.84 -8.50 15.77
N SER A 737 -20.45 -7.44 15.26
CA SER A 737 -21.79 -7.48 14.68
C SER A 737 -21.89 -6.68 13.39
N ILE A 738 -22.57 -7.26 12.40
CA ILE A 738 -22.86 -6.67 11.10
C ILE A 738 -24.38 -6.61 10.92
N ARG A 739 -24.86 -5.56 10.27
CA ARG A 739 -26.24 -5.44 9.82
C ARG A 739 -26.30 -5.64 8.33
N LEU A 740 -27.21 -6.48 7.86
CA LEU A 740 -27.63 -6.54 6.46
C LEU A 740 -29.07 -6.06 6.34
N SER A 741 -29.41 -5.48 5.19
CA SER A 741 -30.73 -4.90 4.93
C SER A 741 -31.09 -5.02 3.46
N PRO A 742 -32.36 -5.31 3.11
CA PRO A 742 -32.80 -5.26 1.73
C PRO A 742 -32.69 -3.83 1.20
N LEU A 743 -32.23 -3.69 -0.04
CA LEU A 743 -32.20 -2.43 -0.76
C LEU A 743 -33.15 -2.50 -1.95
N THR A 744 -33.95 -1.45 -2.12
CA THR A 744 -34.97 -1.33 -3.18
C THR A 744 -34.68 -0.08 -4.00
N ALA A 745 -35.29 0.05 -5.18
CA ALA A 745 -35.19 1.26 -5.98
C ALA A 745 -35.63 2.55 -5.22
N ALA A 746 -36.48 2.41 -4.21
CA ALA A 746 -36.97 3.52 -3.39
C ALA A 746 -36.04 3.89 -2.21
N THR A 747 -35.06 3.05 -1.88
CA THR A 747 -34.15 3.25 -0.74
C THR A 747 -32.70 3.44 -1.19
N SER A 748 -32.00 4.39 -0.58
CA SER A 748 -30.56 4.57 -0.79
C SER A 748 -29.76 4.09 0.41
N GLY A 749 -28.53 3.63 0.19
CA GLY A 749 -27.63 3.22 1.28
C GLY A 749 -27.45 4.32 2.34
N TYR A 750 -27.39 5.58 1.90
CA TYR A 750 -27.37 6.71 2.83
C TYR A 750 -28.68 6.96 3.54
N GLY A 751 -29.82 6.78 2.88
CA GLY A 751 -31.12 6.82 3.55
C GLY A 751 -31.19 5.80 4.70
N ILE A 752 -30.71 4.58 4.45
CA ILE A 752 -30.58 3.54 5.48
C ILE A 752 -29.62 3.99 6.57
N TYR A 753 -28.41 4.41 6.25
CA TYR A 753 -27.41 4.86 7.22
C TYR A 753 -27.91 6.04 8.07
N LYS A 754 -28.50 7.07 7.46
CA LYS A 754 -29.03 8.23 8.18
C LYS A 754 -30.19 7.88 9.10
N SER A 755 -31.02 6.89 8.73
CA SER A 755 -32.07 6.39 9.62
C SER A 755 -31.51 5.74 10.90
N GLN A 756 -30.23 5.36 10.89
CA GLN A 756 -29.52 4.81 12.04
C GLN A 756 -29.13 5.89 13.06
N MET A 757 -28.78 7.07 12.56
CA MET A 757 -28.24 8.20 13.34
C MET A 757 -29.33 9.01 14.06
N GLN A 758 -30.39 8.38 14.58
CA GLN A 758 -31.59 9.05 15.08
C GLN A 758 -31.30 10.32 15.93
N ASN A 759 -31.89 11.43 15.48
CA ASN A 759 -32.28 12.67 16.17
C ASN A 759 -31.39 13.21 17.30
#